data_AF-A0A9P3M0K8-F1
#
_entry.id   AF-A0A9P3M0K8-F1
#
_cell.length_a   1.000
_cell.length_b   1.000
_cell.length_c   1.000
_cell.angle_alpha   90.00
_cell.angle_beta   90.00
_cell.angle_gamma   90.00
#
_symmetry.space_group_name_H-M   'P 1'
#
loop_
_entity.id
_entity.type
_entity.pdbx_description
1 polymer ?
#
loop_
_entity_poly.entity_id
_entity_poly.type
_entity_poly.pdbx_seq_one_letter_code
_entity_poly.pdbx_strand_id
1 'polypeptide(L)'
;MDATIFKQNTLQRKCLLTMGGLILVNIIVWALAGITAREYPELLGSMVVAYTLGLRHAVDADHLAAIDNVTRKLIYQGMLNKARSRAALQAQQQKEKEEEEKNAQGIAQQEQEQEQDANAIAAQEGEREQVQEEEKMVEDEDQWTPPVCVGLFFSLGHSTIVIIASIALAVTATAIKDKFAAFGDTGGIIGTSVSAGFLFLIGFINLVVLIQVGQELRRVQRTGEYHYRDPVKEMIDATAAVTDDIEANVHSEQQKEEISTEIQTKKDMDGQGLKEEDKSIDHQVNNSKFQAGGLFARIFRPLFNLIDRSWKMYPLGVLFGLGFDTATEVGLLGIAATNAQAGFPTAVILIFPALFTAGMSLIDTLDGILMVNAYGWAFVNPVKKLWYNFVVTLMGVIVAFVVGLAELLGLLAEQLDLEGPFWDFFSMLSDNFGLIGMTLLSIATLTLMMAGAIQAASVSVPFTDAQTHGEITVDVGAGTYSLLVDTASANTWIGNENPYKPGPQSKDTGSTVTVSYYGYTFTGTEYTDDVVLGTATVSLQSFGVGTAQNFQDQDGVLGLGPTRLSAGTVSSGGEIPTVADNLFKQGIITEDVFAISFQSIAGSDEVSGDITFGEVDPTKFTGDIYCIPVTDTSPASDYWGINAAFSYGDTVLLAQTAGIIDYATTALTLATNGFTAFKQQTGAAEDTVTGLLTVTDEQYAAMQPLVLQFSGGSISIPPNGLIWPRSKNSEIGGVEGTIYLVVTDHGSSSGQGFDFTIGYRVLQRFYTVFNAGTNQVGIATTSFTDSQAN
;
A
#
# COMPACT_ATOMS: atom_id res chain seq x y z
N MET A 1 -11.67 -3.49 5.18
CA MET A 1 -12.01 -3.54 3.75
C MET A 1 -10.74 -3.27 2.95
N ASP A 2 -10.43 -4.19 2.03
CA ASP A 2 -9.18 -4.40 1.28
C ASP A 2 -8.29 -3.16 0.97
N ALA A 3 -7.12 -3.11 1.60
CA ALA A 3 -5.98 -2.30 1.18
C ALA A 3 -5.06 -3.03 0.18
N THR A 4 -5.53 -4.13 -0.43
CA THR A 4 -4.97 -4.57 -1.70
C THR A 4 -5.64 -3.75 -2.81
N ILE A 5 -4.84 -3.10 -3.65
CA ILE A 5 -5.30 -2.31 -4.83
C ILE A 5 -6.27 -3.11 -5.70
N PHE A 6 -6.26 -4.43 -5.59
CA PHE A 6 -7.19 -5.37 -6.18
C PHE A 6 -7.78 -6.26 -5.07
N LYS A 7 -9.09 -6.52 -5.06
CA LYS A 7 -9.60 -7.75 -4.39
C LYS A 7 -8.75 -8.91 -4.90
N GLN A 8 -7.93 -9.53 -4.05
CA GLN A 8 -6.94 -10.54 -4.44
C GLN A 8 -7.59 -11.66 -5.27
N ASN A 9 -8.83 -12.03 -4.90
CA ASN A 9 -9.68 -12.97 -5.61
C ASN A 9 -10.06 -12.51 -7.04
N THR A 10 -10.30 -11.21 -7.25
CA THR A 10 -10.67 -10.64 -8.56
C THR A 10 -9.48 -10.61 -9.53
N LEU A 11 -8.29 -10.25 -9.04
CA LEU A 11 -7.06 -10.27 -9.83
C LEU A 11 -6.68 -11.70 -10.25
N GLN A 12 -6.62 -12.62 -9.28
CA GLN A 12 -6.31 -14.03 -9.53
C GLN A 12 -7.27 -14.65 -10.55
N ARG A 13 -8.58 -14.41 -10.40
CA ARG A 13 -9.60 -14.90 -11.34
C ARG A 13 -9.38 -14.38 -12.76
N LYS A 14 -9.04 -13.10 -12.94
CA LYS A 14 -8.79 -12.51 -14.28
C LYS A 14 -7.52 -13.03 -14.92
N CYS A 15 -6.43 -13.15 -14.16
CA CYS A 15 -5.20 -13.77 -14.63
C CYS A 15 -5.46 -15.22 -15.08
N LEU A 16 -6.20 -15.98 -14.28
CA LEU A 16 -6.53 -17.37 -14.56
C LEU A 16 -7.44 -17.52 -15.78
N LEU A 17 -8.45 -16.65 -15.93
CA LEU A 17 -9.31 -16.63 -17.13
C LEU A 17 -8.55 -16.25 -18.39
N THR A 18 -7.71 -15.22 -18.34
CA THR A 18 -6.96 -14.73 -19.50
C THR A 18 -5.92 -15.77 -19.95
N MET A 19 -5.12 -16.27 -19.01
CA MET A 19 -4.10 -17.28 -19.30
C MET A 19 -4.74 -18.63 -19.68
N GLY A 20 -5.81 -19.04 -18.99
CA GLY A 20 -6.55 -20.27 -19.33
C GLY A 20 -7.14 -20.23 -20.75
N GLY A 21 -7.73 -19.09 -21.14
CA GLY A 21 -8.22 -18.87 -22.50
C GLY A 21 -7.09 -18.91 -23.54
N LEU A 22 -5.95 -18.31 -23.25
CA LEU A 22 -4.82 -18.26 -24.17
C LEU A 22 -4.11 -19.61 -24.33
N ILE A 23 -4.02 -20.40 -23.25
CA ILE A 23 -3.55 -21.79 -23.29
C ILE A 23 -4.48 -22.62 -24.16
N LEU A 24 -5.80 -22.45 -24.03
CA LEU A 24 -6.77 -23.16 -24.87
C LEU A 24 -6.60 -22.80 -26.36
N VAL A 25 -6.41 -21.52 -26.69
CA VAL A 25 -6.11 -21.09 -28.07
C VAL A 25 -4.83 -21.74 -28.58
N ASN A 26 -3.76 -21.78 -27.77
CA ASN A 26 -2.51 -22.44 -28.13
C ASN A 26 -2.71 -23.94 -28.41
N ILE A 27 -3.48 -24.65 -27.56
CA ILE A 27 -3.82 -26.06 -27.78
C ILE A 27 -4.57 -26.23 -29.10
N ILE A 28 -5.52 -25.35 -29.43
CA ILE A 28 -6.29 -25.40 -30.68
C ILE A 28 -5.35 -25.18 -31.88
N VAL A 29 -4.49 -24.17 -31.85
CA VAL A 29 -3.56 -23.88 -32.95
C VAL A 29 -2.59 -25.04 -33.17
N TRP A 30 -2.05 -25.63 -32.10
CA TRP A 30 -1.18 -26.81 -32.20
C TRP A 30 -1.93 -28.08 -32.64
N ALA A 31 -3.19 -28.24 -32.27
CA ALA A 31 -4.03 -29.33 -32.78
C ALA A 31 -4.27 -29.18 -34.29
N LEU A 32 -4.53 -27.96 -34.77
CA LEU A 32 -4.65 -27.66 -36.21
C LEU A 32 -3.32 -27.90 -36.95
N ALA A 33 -2.19 -27.51 -36.35
CA ALA A 33 -0.87 -27.82 -36.88
C ALA A 33 -0.62 -29.33 -36.96
N GLY A 34 -1.02 -30.09 -35.93
CA GLY A 34 -0.94 -31.55 -35.91
C GLY A 34 -1.81 -32.23 -36.97
N ILE A 35 -3.01 -31.71 -37.24
CA ILE A 35 -3.88 -32.18 -38.34
C ILE A 35 -3.20 -31.90 -39.68
N THR A 36 -2.70 -30.68 -39.88
CA THR A 36 -2.01 -30.26 -41.10
C THR A 36 -0.75 -31.09 -41.35
N ALA A 37 0.01 -31.40 -40.30
CA ALA A 37 1.22 -32.21 -40.37
C ALA A 37 0.96 -33.70 -40.67
N ARG A 38 -0.27 -34.21 -40.49
CA ARG A 38 -0.64 -35.56 -40.96
C ARG A 38 -0.71 -35.63 -42.48
N GLU A 39 -1.14 -34.55 -43.12
CA GLU A 39 -1.25 -34.44 -44.58
C GLU A 39 0.06 -33.93 -45.20
N TYR A 40 0.78 -33.05 -44.50
CA TYR A 40 2.04 -32.43 -44.94
C TYR A 40 3.15 -32.53 -43.86
N PRO A 41 3.73 -33.72 -43.64
CA PRO A 41 4.73 -33.94 -42.57
C PRO A 41 5.99 -33.08 -42.70
N GLU A 42 6.38 -32.74 -43.92
CA GLU A 42 7.54 -31.89 -44.24
C GLU A 42 7.43 -30.47 -43.68
N LEU A 43 6.21 -29.99 -43.39
CA LEU A 43 5.97 -28.65 -42.86
C LEU A 43 6.16 -28.57 -41.34
N LEU A 44 6.23 -29.70 -40.64
CA LEU A 44 6.30 -29.74 -39.17
C LEU A 44 7.51 -28.98 -38.63
N GLY A 45 8.67 -29.07 -39.29
CA GLY A 45 9.86 -28.29 -38.93
C GLY A 45 9.62 -26.77 -39.05
N SER A 46 8.99 -26.35 -40.15
CA SER A 46 8.65 -24.93 -40.39
C SER A 46 7.61 -24.41 -39.40
N MET A 47 6.66 -25.25 -38.98
CA MET A 47 5.64 -24.92 -37.97
C MET A 47 6.28 -24.68 -36.59
N VAL A 48 7.19 -25.57 -36.16
CA VAL A 48 7.93 -25.38 -34.90
C VAL A 48 8.76 -24.11 -34.94
N VAL A 49 9.47 -23.86 -36.06
CA VAL A 49 10.25 -22.64 -36.23
C VAL A 49 9.35 -21.40 -36.15
N ALA A 50 8.22 -21.37 -36.87
CA ALA A 50 7.27 -20.26 -36.83
C ALA A 50 6.78 -19.93 -35.41
N TYR A 51 6.45 -20.96 -34.61
CA TYR A 51 6.08 -20.78 -33.20
C TYR A 51 7.23 -20.21 -32.37
N THR A 52 8.44 -20.74 -32.53
CA THR A 52 9.63 -20.23 -31.82
C THR A 52 10.03 -18.82 -32.22
N LEU A 53 9.81 -18.43 -33.49
CA LEU A 53 10.02 -17.06 -33.95
C LEU A 53 9.03 -16.11 -33.26
N GLY A 54 7.77 -16.53 -33.08
CA GLY A 54 6.77 -15.75 -32.33
C GLY A 54 7.13 -15.60 -30.86
N LEU A 55 7.56 -16.68 -30.19
CA LEU A 55 8.06 -16.63 -28.82
C LEU A 55 9.28 -15.70 -28.68
N ARG A 56 10.23 -15.75 -29.62
CA ARG A 56 11.43 -14.93 -29.63
C ARG A 56 11.10 -13.45 -29.85
N HIS A 57 10.22 -13.17 -30.81
CA HIS A 57 9.83 -11.80 -31.17
C HIS A 57 9.16 -11.07 -30.00
N ALA A 58 8.31 -11.75 -29.22
CA ALA A 58 7.69 -11.15 -28.03
C ALA A 58 8.71 -10.69 -26.96
N VAL A 59 9.96 -11.12 -27.04
CA VAL A 59 11.03 -10.72 -26.12
C VAL A 59 11.85 -9.56 -26.70
N ASP A 60 11.49 -9.04 -27.88
CA ASP A 60 12.12 -7.84 -28.43
C ASP A 60 11.89 -6.65 -27.48
N ALA A 61 12.91 -5.80 -27.39
CA ALA A 61 13.00 -4.82 -26.30
C ALA A 61 11.91 -3.73 -26.37
N ASP A 62 11.39 -3.50 -27.57
CA ASP A 62 10.31 -2.58 -27.90
C ASP A 62 8.94 -3.11 -27.42
N HIS A 63 8.66 -4.41 -27.58
CA HIS A 63 7.49 -5.10 -27.03
C HIS A 63 7.46 -4.97 -25.49
N LEU A 64 8.55 -5.37 -24.82
CA LEU A 64 8.68 -5.30 -23.37
C LEU A 64 8.54 -3.86 -22.85
N ALA A 65 9.20 -2.90 -23.49
CA ALA A 65 9.12 -1.50 -23.09
C ALA A 65 7.71 -0.92 -23.31
N ALA A 66 7.02 -1.25 -24.41
CA ALA A 66 5.66 -0.75 -24.65
C ALA A 66 4.65 -1.31 -23.63
N ILE A 67 4.70 -2.62 -23.37
CA ILE A 67 3.76 -3.31 -22.47
C ILE A 67 3.97 -2.86 -21.01
N ASP A 68 5.20 -2.84 -20.52
CA ASP A 68 5.49 -2.40 -19.15
C ASP A 68 4.96 -0.98 -18.91
N ASN A 69 5.37 -0.04 -19.75
CA ASN A 69 5.11 1.37 -19.52
C ASN A 69 3.61 1.70 -19.57
N VAL A 70 2.85 1.05 -20.46
CA VAL A 70 1.40 1.21 -20.50
C VAL A 70 0.73 0.52 -19.31
N THR A 71 1.16 -0.69 -18.94
CA THR A 71 0.64 -1.41 -17.77
C THR A 71 0.79 -0.56 -16.51
N ARG A 72 1.99 -0.03 -16.29
CA ARG A 72 2.33 0.88 -15.19
C ARG A 72 1.43 2.11 -15.18
N LYS A 73 1.31 2.79 -16.32
CA LYS A 73 0.45 3.98 -16.46
C LYS A 73 -1.02 3.68 -16.12
N LEU A 74 -1.58 2.58 -16.62
CA LEU A 74 -2.98 2.21 -16.39
C LEU A 74 -3.25 1.89 -14.91
N ILE A 75 -2.27 1.30 -14.21
CA ILE A 75 -2.33 1.11 -12.76
C ILE A 75 -2.37 2.46 -12.04
N TYR A 76 -1.46 3.38 -12.36
CA TYR A 76 -1.46 4.73 -11.77
C TYR A 76 -2.75 5.51 -12.03
N GLN A 77 -3.28 5.48 -13.26
CA GLN A 77 -4.55 6.14 -13.60
C GLN A 77 -5.73 5.54 -12.84
N GLY A 78 -5.75 4.21 -12.67
CA GLY A 78 -6.73 3.51 -11.87
C GLY A 78 -6.79 3.98 -10.43
N MET A 79 -5.62 4.08 -9.81
CA MET A 79 -5.47 4.58 -8.45
C MET A 79 -5.96 6.02 -8.33
N LEU A 80 -5.58 6.89 -9.27
CA LEU A 80 -6.01 8.30 -9.31
C LEU A 80 -7.52 8.47 -9.50
N ASN A 81 -8.17 7.57 -10.25
CA ASN A 81 -9.62 7.64 -10.46
C ASN A 81 -10.39 7.15 -9.22
N LYS A 82 -9.94 6.06 -8.58
CA LYS A 82 -10.50 5.55 -7.32
C LYS A 82 -10.35 6.55 -6.17
N ALA A 83 -9.23 7.25 -6.16
CA ALA A 83 -8.96 8.38 -5.30
C ALA A 83 -9.98 9.53 -5.47
N ARG A 84 -10.19 9.97 -6.71
CA ARG A 84 -11.10 11.05 -7.04
C ARG A 84 -12.56 10.72 -6.73
N SER A 85 -12.99 9.48 -6.95
CA SER A 85 -14.35 9.06 -6.61
C SER A 85 -14.58 9.11 -5.09
N ARG A 86 -13.61 8.66 -4.28
CA ARG A 86 -13.67 8.77 -2.82
C ARG A 86 -13.67 10.21 -2.31
N ALA A 87 -12.82 11.05 -2.91
CA ALA A 87 -12.79 12.48 -2.62
C ALA A 87 -14.14 13.16 -2.91
N ALA A 88 -14.75 12.82 -4.04
CA ALA A 88 -16.06 13.35 -4.43
C ALA A 88 -17.17 12.84 -3.49
N LEU A 89 -17.12 11.57 -3.09
CA LEU A 89 -18.06 10.97 -2.13
C LEU A 89 -17.96 11.66 -0.76
N GLN A 90 -16.74 11.86 -0.25
CA GLN A 90 -16.52 12.56 1.02
C GLN A 90 -16.99 14.01 0.96
N ALA A 91 -16.71 14.72 -0.14
CA ALA A 91 -17.18 16.09 -0.34
C ALA A 91 -18.71 16.18 -0.46
N GLN A 92 -19.36 15.17 -1.05
CA GLN A 92 -20.81 15.09 -1.14
C GLN A 92 -21.43 14.80 0.24
N GLN A 93 -20.92 13.81 0.96
CA GLN A 93 -21.34 13.49 2.33
C GLN A 93 -21.18 14.69 3.28
N GLN A 94 -20.12 15.48 3.09
CA GLN A 94 -19.88 16.67 3.90
C GLN A 94 -20.86 17.80 3.55
N LYS A 95 -21.16 18.02 2.27
CA LYS A 95 -22.18 18.99 1.84
C LYS A 95 -23.59 18.62 2.30
N GLU A 96 -23.93 17.33 2.22
CA GLU A 96 -25.23 16.83 2.67
C GLU A 96 -25.36 16.95 4.20
N LYS A 97 -24.29 16.65 4.97
CA LYS A 97 -24.26 16.95 6.41
C LYS A 97 -24.41 18.43 6.73
N GLU A 98 -23.77 19.31 5.97
CA GLU A 98 -23.92 20.76 6.14
C GLU A 98 -25.32 21.26 5.77
N GLU A 99 -25.97 20.68 4.76
CA GLU A 99 -27.37 20.97 4.42
C GLU A 99 -28.34 20.39 5.45
N GLU A 100 -28.07 19.21 5.99
CA GLU A 100 -28.85 18.57 7.04
C GLU A 100 -28.73 19.34 8.37
N GLU A 101 -27.54 19.83 8.72
CA GLU A 101 -27.33 20.75 9.85
C GLU A 101 -28.03 22.10 9.63
N LYS A 102 -27.96 22.67 8.42
CA LYS A 102 -28.68 23.91 8.07
C LYS A 102 -30.19 23.72 8.09
N ASN A 103 -30.69 22.57 7.65
CA ASN A 103 -32.11 22.23 7.71
C ASN A 103 -32.55 21.94 9.14
N ALA A 104 -31.74 21.26 9.96
CA ALA A 104 -32.02 21.05 11.38
C ALA A 104 -32.02 22.38 12.17
N GLN A 105 -31.12 23.31 11.84
CA GLN A 105 -31.09 24.66 12.41
C GLN A 105 -32.25 25.53 11.89
N GLY A 106 -32.69 25.34 10.64
CA GLY A 106 -33.87 26.01 10.06
C GLY A 106 -35.20 25.50 10.62
N ILE A 107 -35.31 24.19 10.88
CA ILE A 107 -36.46 23.54 11.52
C ILE A 107 -36.52 23.95 13.00
N ALA A 108 -35.38 24.09 13.68
CA ALA A 108 -35.30 24.67 15.02
C ALA A 108 -35.74 26.16 15.08
N GLN A 109 -35.81 26.86 13.94
CA GLN A 109 -36.37 28.21 13.82
C GLN A 109 -37.82 28.26 13.34
N GLN A 110 -38.37 27.18 12.76
CA GLN A 110 -39.75 27.15 12.25
C GLN A 110 -40.72 26.29 13.08
N GLU A 111 -40.25 25.44 14.00
CA GLU A 111 -41.12 24.71 14.93
C GLU A 111 -41.49 25.54 16.18
N GLN A 112 -42.10 26.71 15.94
CA GLN A 112 -42.93 27.39 16.93
C GLN A 112 -44.43 27.32 16.66
N GLU A 113 -44.90 26.67 15.59
CA GLU A 113 -46.35 26.43 15.40
C GLU A 113 -46.64 25.19 14.53
N GLN A 114 -47.18 24.15 15.20
CA GLN A 114 -48.06 23.08 14.69
C GLN A 114 -47.52 21.85 13.94
N GLU A 115 -47.57 20.74 14.69
CA GLU A 115 -48.25 19.45 14.41
C GLU A 115 -47.42 18.22 14.00
N GLN A 116 -47.50 17.22 14.89
CA GLN A 116 -47.00 15.85 14.79
C GLN A 116 -47.79 15.08 13.73
N ASP A 117 -47.10 14.61 12.67
CA ASP A 117 -47.32 13.36 11.90
C ASP A 117 -46.75 13.40 10.47
N ALA A 118 -46.18 14.52 10.00
CA ALA A 118 -45.60 14.62 8.66
C ALA A 118 -44.11 14.19 8.55
N ASN A 119 -43.34 14.25 9.65
CA ASN A 119 -41.87 14.07 9.63
C ASN A 119 -41.38 12.61 9.56
N ALA A 120 -42.24 11.61 9.74
CA ALA A 120 -41.85 10.20 9.68
C ALA A 120 -41.80 9.62 8.26
N ILE A 121 -42.49 10.25 7.29
CA ILE A 121 -42.60 9.75 5.91
C ILE A 121 -41.50 10.36 5.02
N ALA A 122 -41.15 11.63 5.23
CA ALA A 122 -40.06 12.30 4.50
C ALA A 122 -38.66 11.76 4.87
N ALA A 123 -38.44 11.39 6.14
CA ALA A 123 -37.20 10.78 6.60
C ALA A 123 -36.99 9.37 6.02
N GLN A 124 -38.08 8.58 5.84
CA GLN A 124 -38.00 7.23 5.27
C GLN A 124 -37.87 7.21 3.73
N GLU A 125 -38.35 8.25 3.02
CA GLU A 125 -38.14 8.39 1.58
C GLU A 125 -36.72 8.89 1.27
N GLY A 126 -36.17 9.80 2.08
CA GLY A 126 -34.77 10.24 2.00
C GLY A 126 -33.76 9.13 2.29
N GLU A 127 -33.99 8.31 3.32
CA GLU A 127 -33.14 7.13 3.63
C GLU A 127 -33.18 6.07 2.52
N ARG A 128 -34.32 5.89 1.83
CA ARG A 128 -34.43 4.91 0.73
C ARG A 128 -33.74 5.38 -0.55
N GLU A 129 -33.78 6.67 -0.86
CA GLU A 129 -33.04 7.26 -1.97
C GLU A 129 -31.53 7.29 -1.66
N GLN A 130 -31.13 7.60 -0.42
CA GLN A 130 -29.75 7.47 0.07
C GLN A 130 -29.21 6.06 -0.09
N VAL A 131 -29.91 5.03 0.39
CA VAL A 131 -29.45 3.63 0.27
C VAL A 131 -29.37 3.19 -1.19
N GLN A 132 -30.27 3.67 -2.07
CA GLN A 132 -30.23 3.35 -3.50
C GLN A 132 -29.12 4.08 -4.26
N GLU A 133 -28.83 5.34 -3.95
CA GLU A 133 -27.72 6.09 -4.56
C GLU A 133 -26.36 5.65 -4.01
N GLU A 134 -26.27 5.33 -2.72
CA GLU A 134 -25.10 4.69 -2.11
C GLU A 134 -24.85 3.30 -2.71
N GLU A 135 -25.87 2.43 -2.87
CA GLU A 135 -25.72 1.13 -3.53
C GLU A 135 -25.25 1.27 -4.99
N LYS A 136 -25.82 2.23 -5.74
CA LYS A 136 -25.50 2.44 -7.16
C LYS A 136 -24.13 3.07 -7.40
N MET A 137 -23.63 3.87 -6.44
CA MET A 137 -22.30 4.49 -6.48
C MET A 137 -21.21 3.57 -5.91
N VAL A 138 -21.55 2.71 -4.95
CA VAL A 138 -20.68 1.59 -4.50
C VAL A 138 -20.51 0.54 -5.62
N GLU A 139 -21.53 0.33 -6.47
CA GLU A 139 -21.38 -0.44 -7.71
C GLU A 139 -20.36 0.18 -8.69
N ASP A 140 -20.24 1.51 -8.73
CA ASP A 140 -19.21 2.22 -9.52
C ASP A 140 -17.82 2.22 -8.85
N GLU A 141 -17.73 2.09 -7.51
CA GLU A 141 -16.46 1.90 -6.76
C GLU A 141 -15.77 0.57 -7.11
N ASP A 142 -16.54 -0.44 -7.57
CA ASP A 142 -16.07 -1.78 -7.95
C ASP A 142 -15.68 -1.91 -9.45
N GLN A 143 -15.79 -0.83 -10.26
CA GLN A 143 -15.55 -0.92 -11.72
C GLN A 143 -14.10 -0.84 -12.19
N TRP A 144 -13.14 -0.42 -11.35
CA TRP A 144 -11.75 -0.37 -11.81
C TRP A 144 -11.13 -1.77 -11.90
N THR A 145 -10.81 -2.19 -13.12
CA THR A 145 -10.29 -3.52 -13.40
C THR A 145 -8.79 -3.52 -13.64
N PRO A 146 -8.02 -4.46 -13.05
CA PRO A 146 -6.60 -4.61 -13.36
C PRO A 146 -6.34 -4.73 -14.87
N PRO A 147 -5.32 -4.05 -15.42
CA PRO A 147 -5.04 -4.04 -16.85
C PRO A 147 -4.31 -5.31 -17.33
N VAL A 148 -4.85 -6.49 -17.05
CA VAL A 148 -4.21 -7.80 -17.30
C VAL A 148 -4.02 -8.09 -18.80
N CYS A 149 -4.82 -7.48 -19.67
CA CYS A 149 -4.85 -7.79 -21.10
C CYS A 149 -3.97 -6.87 -21.97
N VAL A 150 -3.12 -6.01 -21.39
CA VAL A 150 -2.30 -5.03 -22.15
C VAL A 150 -1.45 -5.72 -23.22
N GLY A 151 -0.67 -6.74 -22.84
CA GLY A 151 0.16 -7.50 -23.78
C GLY A 151 -0.64 -8.33 -24.80
N LEU A 152 -1.80 -8.86 -24.41
CA LEU A 152 -2.69 -9.58 -25.32
C LEU A 152 -3.16 -8.68 -26.47
N PHE A 153 -3.64 -7.48 -26.18
CA PHE A 153 -4.12 -6.58 -27.22
C PHE A 153 -2.99 -6.02 -28.08
N PHE A 154 -1.82 -5.78 -27.50
CA PHE A 154 -0.63 -5.37 -28.23
C PHE A 154 -0.21 -6.42 -29.26
N SER A 155 0.03 -7.67 -28.82
CA SER A 155 0.41 -8.78 -29.70
C SER A 155 -0.61 -9.08 -30.80
N LEU A 156 -1.91 -8.99 -30.51
CA LEU A 156 -2.97 -9.16 -31.51
C LEU A 156 -2.96 -8.05 -32.58
N GLY A 157 -2.70 -6.81 -32.17
CA GLY A 157 -2.54 -5.69 -33.08
C GLY A 157 -1.34 -5.90 -34.00
N HIS A 158 -0.20 -6.22 -33.42
CA HIS A 158 1.05 -6.50 -34.14
C HIS A 158 0.88 -7.66 -35.14
N SER A 159 0.35 -8.79 -34.66
CA SER A 159 0.13 -9.98 -35.48
C SER A 159 -0.89 -9.77 -36.60
N THR A 160 -1.75 -8.74 -36.52
CA THR A 160 -2.67 -8.40 -37.62
C THR A 160 -1.91 -8.04 -38.89
N ILE A 161 -0.82 -7.29 -38.79
CA ILE A 161 0.01 -6.95 -39.95
C ILE A 161 0.73 -8.18 -40.49
N VAL A 162 1.29 -9.01 -39.59
CA VAL A 162 1.97 -10.25 -39.96
C VAL A 162 1.05 -11.23 -40.71
N ILE A 163 -0.20 -11.37 -40.26
CA ILE A 163 -1.22 -12.20 -40.92
C ILE A 163 -1.58 -11.61 -42.29
N ILE A 164 -1.81 -10.30 -42.38
CA ILE A 164 -2.14 -9.62 -43.66
C ILE A 164 -1.00 -9.79 -44.66
N ALA A 165 0.25 -9.60 -44.23
CA ALA A 165 1.44 -9.77 -45.06
C ALA A 165 1.61 -11.23 -45.52
N SER A 166 1.36 -12.20 -44.63
CA SER A 166 1.40 -13.63 -44.97
C SER A 166 0.31 -14.01 -45.98
N ILE A 167 -0.90 -13.47 -45.85
CA ILE A 167 -1.99 -13.65 -46.84
C ILE A 167 -1.57 -13.05 -48.17
N ALA A 168 -1.06 -11.81 -48.17
CA ALA A 168 -0.61 -11.14 -49.38
C ALA A 168 0.43 -11.99 -50.09
N LEU A 169 1.49 -12.43 -49.40
CA LEU A 169 2.54 -13.28 -49.97
C LEU A 169 2.01 -14.62 -50.49
N ALA A 170 1.14 -15.28 -49.75
CA ALA A 170 0.57 -16.57 -50.18
C ALA A 170 -0.30 -16.43 -51.44
N VAL A 171 -0.94 -15.28 -51.65
CA VAL A 171 -1.75 -14.98 -52.85
C VAL A 171 -0.86 -14.48 -54.01
N THR A 172 0.20 -13.73 -53.73
CA THR A 172 1.04 -13.07 -54.75
C THR A 172 2.33 -13.82 -55.09
N ALA A 173 2.56 -15.01 -54.53
CA ALA A 173 3.77 -15.84 -54.73
C ALA A 173 4.10 -16.15 -56.22
N THR A 174 3.21 -15.82 -57.15
CA THR A 174 3.41 -15.95 -58.60
C THR A 174 3.54 -14.63 -59.37
N ALA A 175 3.35 -13.44 -58.76
CA ALA A 175 3.21 -12.20 -59.54
C ALA A 175 3.89 -10.91 -59.00
N ILE A 176 4.30 -10.80 -57.73
CA ILE A 176 4.69 -9.48 -57.16
C ILE A 176 5.84 -9.60 -56.13
N LYS A 177 7.07 -9.93 -56.56
CA LYS A 177 8.25 -9.91 -55.68
C LYS A 177 8.81 -8.49 -55.50
N ASP A 178 8.90 -7.72 -56.58
CA ASP A 178 9.63 -6.45 -56.59
C ASP A 178 8.86 -5.30 -55.92
N LYS A 179 7.52 -5.32 -55.95
CA LYS A 179 6.72 -4.29 -55.25
C LYS A 179 6.57 -4.56 -53.75
N PHE A 180 6.77 -5.80 -53.32
CA PHE A 180 6.72 -6.15 -51.90
C PHE A 180 8.00 -5.68 -51.19
N ALA A 181 9.17 -5.82 -51.84
CA ALA A 181 10.43 -5.28 -51.33
C ALA A 181 10.34 -3.77 -51.06
N ALA A 182 9.86 -2.98 -52.03
CA ALA A 182 9.68 -1.53 -51.86
C ALA A 182 8.64 -1.14 -50.78
N PHE A 183 7.64 -1.98 -50.52
CA PHE A 183 6.68 -1.78 -49.43
C PHE A 183 7.28 -2.14 -48.06
N GLY A 184 8.14 -3.17 -48.01
CA GLY A 184 8.93 -3.52 -46.84
C GLY A 184 9.87 -2.39 -46.43
N ASP A 185 10.66 -1.84 -47.36
CA ASP A 185 11.60 -0.75 -47.08
C ASP A 185 10.89 0.51 -46.54
N THR A 186 9.72 0.85 -47.10
CA THR A 186 8.94 2.01 -46.65
C THR A 186 8.24 1.73 -45.31
N GLY A 187 7.77 0.51 -45.09
CA GLY A 187 7.18 0.04 -43.85
C GLY A 187 8.18 0.08 -42.69
N GLY A 188 9.40 -0.41 -42.92
CA GLY A 188 10.55 -0.38 -42.01
C GLY A 188 10.86 1.00 -41.47
N ILE A 189 11.12 1.94 -42.37
CA ILE A 189 11.42 3.33 -41.97
C ILE A 189 10.29 3.91 -41.12
N ILE A 190 9.02 3.69 -41.50
CA ILE A 190 7.88 4.23 -40.76
C ILE A 190 7.73 3.55 -39.40
N GLY A 191 7.73 2.22 -39.34
CA GLY A 191 7.53 1.46 -38.10
C GLY A 191 8.66 1.69 -37.10
N THR A 192 9.92 1.62 -37.53
CA THR A 192 11.08 1.86 -36.67
C THR A 192 11.17 3.31 -36.21
N SER A 193 10.83 4.28 -37.06
CA SER A 193 10.76 5.69 -36.63
C SER A 193 9.64 5.94 -35.60
N VAL A 194 8.48 5.31 -35.78
CA VAL A 194 7.34 5.42 -34.85
C VAL A 194 7.65 4.71 -33.54
N SER A 195 8.26 3.52 -33.57
CA SER A 195 8.71 2.75 -32.39
C SER A 195 9.73 3.55 -31.58
N ALA A 196 10.84 3.97 -32.21
CA ALA A 196 11.88 4.76 -31.57
C ALA A 196 11.31 6.05 -30.97
N GLY A 197 10.45 6.75 -31.71
CA GLY A 197 9.77 7.95 -31.23
C GLY A 197 8.87 7.69 -30.01
N PHE A 198 8.15 6.57 -30.00
CA PHE A 198 7.32 6.15 -28.88
C PHE A 198 8.16 5.76 -27.65
N LEU A 199 9.26 5.03 -27.83
CA LEU A 199 10.20 4.67 -26.76
C LEU A 199 10.83 5.91 -26.13
N PHE A 200 11.31 6.86 -26.93
CA PHE A 200 11.84 8.12 -26.40
C PHE A 200 10.78 8.90 -25.63
N LEU A 201 9.58 9.02 -26.18
CA LEU A 201 8.47 9.69 -25.51
C LEU A 201 8.22 9.10 -24.12
N ILE A 202 8.06 7.78 -24.04
CA ILE A 202 7.80 7.08 -22.78
C ILE A 202 9.02 7.15 -21.85
N GLY A 203 10.24 7.07 -22.38
CA GLY A 203 11.48 7.28 -21.63
C GLY A 203 11.53 8.65 -20.97
N PHE A 204 11.18 9.73 -21.68
CA PHE A 204 11.09 11.08 -21.11
C PHE A 204 10.02 11.19 -20.03
N ILE A 205 8.87 10.56 -20.23
CA ILE A 205 7.79 10.51 -19.24
C ILE A 205 8.29 9.85 -17.94
N ASN A 206 8.92 8.69 -18.06
CA ASN A 206 9.47 7.97 -16.93
C ASN A 206 10.62 8.74 -16.26
N LEU A 207 11.39 9.51 -17.01
CA LEU A 207 12.44 10.36 -16.47
C LEU A 207 11.86 11.45 -15.56
N VAL A 208 10.72 12.05 -15.94
CA VAL A 208 10.01 13.02 -15.09
C VAL A 208 9.52 12.35 -13.81
N VAL A 209 8.90 11.18 -13.91
CA VAL A 209 8.44 10.39 -12.74
C VAL A 209 9.61 10.03 -11.83
N LEU A 210 10.75 9.62 -12.41
CA LEU A 210 11.95 9.25 -11.67
C LEU A 210 12.51 10.44 -10.88
N ILE A 211 12.52 11.63 -11.47
CA ILE A 211 12.96 12.86 -10.78
C ILE A 211 12.04 13.17 -9.60
N GLN A 212 10.72 13.05 -9.77
CA GLN A 212 9.74 13.29 -8.71
C GLN A 212 9.91 12.30 -7.55
N VAL A 213 9.98 11.00 -7.85
CA VAL A 213 10.20 9.94 -6.85
C VAL A 213 11.55 10.13 -6.14
N GLY A 214 12.60 10.51 -6.86
CA GLY A 214 13.92 10.78 -6.30
C GLY A 214 13.98 12.00 -5.38
N GLN A 215 13.16 13.02 -5.64
CA GLN A 215 13.04 14.18 -4.74
C GLN A 215 12.35 13.78 -3.43
N GLU A 216 11.29 12.98 -3.49
CA GLU A 216 10.61 12.47 -2.29
C GLU A 216 11.52 11.54 -1.47
N LEU A 217 12.34 10.69 -2.11
CA LEU A 217 13.32 9.84 -1.40
C LEU A 217 14.31 10.68 -0.59
N ARG A 218 14.81 11.77 -1.18
CA ARG A 218 15.75 12.67 -0.50
C ARG A 218 15.09 13.47 0.62
N ARG A 219 13.79 13.72 0.53
CA ARG A 219 13.01 14.39 1.58
C ARG A 219 12.85 13.48 2.79
N VAL A 220 12.37 12.26 2.58
CA VAL A 220 12.20 11.23 3.62
C VAL A 220 13.52 10.93 4.34
N GLN A 221 14.63 10.79 3.59
CA GLN A 221 15.96 10.56 4.16
C GLN A 221 16.50 11.73 5.00
N ARG A 222 15.97 12.95 4.84
CA ARG A 222 16.43 14.14 5.56
C ARG A 222 15.58 14.46 6.79
N THR A 223 14.28 14.16 6.76
CA THR A 223 13.35 14.54 7.83
C THR A 223 13.07 13.42 8.83
N GLY A 224 13.32 12.14 8.50
CA GLY A 224 12.98 11.01 9.36
C GLY A 224 11.47 10.75 9.49
N GLU A 225 10.65 11.78 9.29
CA GLU A 225 9.20 11.70 9.13
C GLU A 225 8.83 11.25 7.73
N TYR A 226 8.32 10.02 7.61
CA TYR A 226 7.49 9.64 6.48
C TYR A 226 6.04 10.05 6.78
N HIS A 227 5.63 11.22 6.31
CA HIS A 227 4.20 11.44 6.10
C HIS A 227 3.79 10.60 4.89
N TYR A 228 2.94 9.59 5.08
CA TYR A 228 2.11 9.13 3.97
C TYR A 228 1.27 10.32 3.54
N ARG A 229 1.79 11.10 2.59
CA ARG A 229 1.00 12.07 1.85
C ARG A 229 0.15 11.27 0.90
N ASP A 230 -1.08 11.03 1.31
CA ASP A 230 -2.10 10.61 0.37
C ASP A 230 -2.12 11.67 -0.75
N PRO A 231 -1.72 11.32 -2.00
CA PRO A 231 -1.75 12.27 -3.12
C PRO A 231 -3.17 12.81 -3.35
N VAL A 232 -4.17 12.09 -2.83
CA VAL A 232 -5.58 12.42 -2.86
C VAL A 232 -5.92 13.49 -1.84
N LYS A 233 -5.45 13.35 -0.59
CA LYS A 233 -5.64 14.36 0.46
C LYS A 233 -4.96 15.69 0.12
N GLU A 234 -3.74 15.67 -0.45
CA GLU A 234 -3.07 16.91 -0.87
C GLU A 234 -3.77 17.57 -2.07
N MET A 235 -4.40 16.78 -2.95
CA MET A 235 -5.21 17.30 -4.07
C MET A 235 -6.60 17.79 -3.61
N ILE A 236 -7.18 17.18 -2.58
CA ILE A 236 -8.38 17.64 -1.88
C ILE A 236 -8.08 18.94 -1.14
N ASP A 237 -7.01 18.99 -0.34
CA ASP A 237 -6.58 20.17 0.42
C ASP A 237 -6.15 21.31 -0.52
N ALA A 238 -5.51 21.02 -1.66
CA ALA A 238 -5.22 22.01 -2.70
C ALA A 238 -6.45 22.41 -3.54
N THR A 239 -7.60 21.77 -3.32
CA THR A 239 -8.90 22.13 -3.89
C THR A 239 -9.75 22.86 -2.85
N ALA A 240 -9.70 22.46 -1.57
CA ALA A 240 -10.30 23.13 -0.43
C ALA A 240 -9.64 24.48 -0.14
N ALA A 241 -8.31 24.59 -0.24
CA ALA A 241 -7.61 25.86 -0.15
C ALA A 241 -7.96 26.82 -1.31
N VAL A 242 -8.42 26.29 -2.46
CA VAL A 242 -8.98 27.13 -3.54
C VAL A 242 -10.39 27.58 -3.20
N THR A 243 -11.19 26.76 -2.53
CA THR A 243 -12.51 27.15 -2.03
C THR A 243 -12.40 28.20 -0.91
N ASP A 244 -11.43 28.05 0.00
CA ASP A 244 -11.16 29.00 1.09
C ASP A 244 -10.55 30.31 0.58
N ASP A 245 -9.67 30.31 -0.43
CA ASP A 245 -9.17 31.54 -1.07
C ASP A 245 -10.24 32.23 -1.94
N ILE A 246 -11.24 31.46 -2.43
CA ILE A 246 -12.42 32.01 -3.11
C ILE A 246 -13.42 32.58 -2.08
N GLU A 247 -13.65 31.93 -0.94
CA GLU A 247 -14.52 32.44 0.12
C GLU A 247 -13.91 33.61 0.90
N ALA A 248 -12.59 33.58 1.15
CA ALA A 248 -11.85 34.67 1.80
C ALA A 248 -11.75 35.92 0.91
N ASN A 249 -11.71 35.78 -0.42
CA ASN A 249 -11.80 36.91 -1.35
C ASN A 249 -13.24 37.33 -1.71
N VAL A 250 -14.26 36.61 -1.21
CA VAL A 250 -15.69 36.99 -1.36
C VAL A 250 -16.24 37.66 -0.09
N HIS A 251 -15.44 37.79 0.98
CA HIS A 251 -15.81 38.49 2.21
C HIS A 251 -15.43 39.98 2.21
N SER A 252 -15.95 40.73 1.24
CA SER A 252 -16.29 42.14 1.52
C SER A 252 -17.70 42.44 1.02
N GLU A 253 -18.60 42.67 1.98
CA GLU A 253 -19.98 43.12 1.75
C GLU A 253 -20.06 44.42 0.91
N GLN A 254 -18.95 45.16 0.75
CA GLN A 254 -18.87 46.34 -0.11
C GLN A 254 -18.84 46.02 -1.62
N GLN A 255 -18.32 44.86 -2.04
CA GLN A 255 -18.16 44.56 -3.47
C GLN A 255 -19.43 43.97 -4.11
N LYS A 256 -20.36 43.43 -3.30
CA LYS A 256 -21.69 42.99 -3.77
C LYS A 256 -22.62 44.18 -4.10
N GLU A 257 -22.48 45.31 -3.43
CA GLU A 257 -23.25 46.53 -3.73
C GLU A 257 -22.76 47.25 -5.02
N GLU A 258 -21.46 47.27 -5.29
CA GLU A 258 -20.94 47.84 -6.56
C GLU A 258 -21.31 46.98 -7.78
N ILE A 259 -21.19 45.65 -7.67
CA ILE A 259 -21.51 44.73 -8.77
C ILE A 259 -23.02 44.68 -9.05
N SER A 260 -23.88 44.79 -8.04
CA SER A 260 -25.33 44.87 -8.24
C SER A 260 -25.78 46.21 -8.83
N THR A 261 -25.09 47.32 -8.50
CA THR A 261 -25.39 48.65 -9.07
C THR A 261 -24.95 48.77 -10.53
N GLU A 262 -23.86 48.10 -10.93
CA GLU A 262 -23.35 48.10 -12.30
C GLU A 262 -24.11 47.14 -13.24
N ILE A 263 -24.67 46.05 -12.69
CA ILE A 263 -25.57 45.14 -13.42
C ILE A 263 -26.96 45.78 -13.65
N GLN A 264 -27.42 46.64 -12.74
CA GLN A 264 -28.70 47.34 -12.91
C GLN A 264 -28.61 48.51 -13.91
N THR A 265 -27.42 49.12 -14.10
CA THR A 265 -27.21 50.19 -15.09
C THR A 265 -26.92 49.69 -16.50
N LYS A 266 -26.43 48.44 -16.68
CA LYS A 266 -26.22 47.82 -18.00
C LYS A 266 -27.44 47.08 -18.57
N LYS A 267 -28.58 47.07 -17.86
CA LYS A 267 -29.85 46.48 -18.33
C LYS A 267 -30.72 47.42 -19.18
N ASP A 268 -30.40 48.71 -19.17
CA ASP A 268 -31.06 49.74 -19.98
C ASP A 268 -30.05 50.34 -20.96
N MET A 269 -29.57 49.58 -21.95
CA MET A 269 -29.11 50.14 -23.23
C MET A 269 -28.80 49.04 -24.25
N ASP A 270 -29.25 49.31 -25.47
CA ASP A 270 -29.35 48.42 -26.61
C ASP A 270 -28.10 47.60 -26.96
N GLY A 271 -28.40 46.44 -27.54
CA GLY A 271 -27.45 45.42 -27.92
C GLY A 271 -26.42 45.87 -28.94
N GLN A 272 -25.17 45.52 -28.65
CA GLN A 272 -24.14 45.02 -29.57
C GLN A 272 -22.85 44.81 -28.77
N GLY A 273 -22.21 43.65 -28.90
CA GLY A 273 -20.82 43.45 -28.53
C GLY A 273 -20.54 42.46 -27.40
N LEU A 274 -20.83 41.17 -27.61
CA LEU A 274 -20.09 40.10 -26.94
C LEU A 274 -18.84 39.81 -27.77
N LYS A 275 -17.71 40.38 -27.38
CA LYS A 275 -16.33 39.97 -27.69
C LYS A 275 -15.39 40.93 -26.96
N GLU A 276 -14.41 40.37 -26.25
CA GLU A 276 -13.36 41.05 -25.47
C GLU A 276 -13.65 41.28 -23.98
N GLU A 277 -13.86 40.22 -23.20
CA GLU A 277 -13.42 40.22 -21.79
C GLU A 277 -13.09 38.84 -21.20
N ASP A 278 -13.02 37.78 -22.03
CA ASP A 278 -12.71 36.41 -21.62
C ASP A 278 -11.22 36.03 -21.83
N LYS A 279 -10.29 36.98 -21.60
CA LYS A 279 -8.85 36.73 -21.80
C LYS A 279 -7.93 37.23 -20.68
N SER A 280 -8.42 37.92 -19.66
CA SER A 280 -7.60 38.38 -18.53
C SER A 280 -7.74 37.52 -17.27
N ILE A 281 -8.84 36.79 -17.11
CA ILE A 281 -9.08 35.92 -15.94
C ILE A 281 -8.34 34.57 -16.09
N ASP A 282 -8.22 34.07 -17.31
CA ASP A 282 -7.57 32.78 -17.60
C ASP A 282 -6.03 32.82 -17.46
N HIS A 283 -5.44 34.02 -17.39
CA HIS A 283 -3.99 34.21 -17.28
C HIS A 283 -3.50 34.37 -15.82
N GLN A 284 -4.37 34.73 -14.87
CA GLN A 284 -3.97 34.80 -13.45
C GLN A 284 -4.32 33.52 -12.66
N VAL A 285 -5.39 32.80 -13.02
CA VAL A 285 -5.74 31.49 -12.41
C VAL A 285 -4.77 30.36 -12.83
N ASN A 286 -4.17 30.45 -14.02
CA ASN A 286 -3.23 29.44 -14.51
C ASN A 286 -1.85 29.46 -13.84
N ASN A 287 -1.54 30.46 -13.02
CA ASN A 287 -0.19 30.66 -12.48
C ASN A 287 -0.02 30.18 -11.02
N SER A 288 -1.09 29.86 -10.29
CA SER A 288 -1.02 29.33 -8.92
C SER A 288 -1.15 27.81 -8.79
N LYS A 289 -1.49 27.08 -9.88
CA LYS A 289 -1.53 25.59 -9.92
C LYS A 289 -0.48 24.95 -10.82
N PHE A 290 0.67 25.59 -11.03
CA PHE A 290 1.71 25.10 -11.93
C PHE A 290 3.08 24.95 -11.24
N GLN A 291 3.17 24.05 -10.25
CA GLN A 291 4.47 23.53 -9.79
C GLN A 291 4.61 21.99 -9.80
N ALA A 292 3.56 21.22 -10.14
CA ALA A 292 3.66 19.74 -10.17
C ALA A 292 3.75 19.10 -11.57
N GLY A 293 3.71 19.88 -12.66
CA GLY A 293 3.88 19.33 -14.00
C GLY A 293 4.26 20.44 -14.97
N GLY A 294 5.54 20.52 -15.35
CA GLY A 294 6.06 21.57 -16.21
C GLY A 294 5.41 21.65 -17.60
N LEU A 295 5.89 22.57 -18.44
CA LEU A 295 5.50 22.78 -19.84
C LEU A 295 5.28 21.47 -20.63
N PHE A 296 6.10 20.46 -20.35
CA PHE A 296 6.04 19.11 -20.93
C PHE A 296 4.74 18.34 -20.61
N ALA A 297 4.20 18.46 -19.40
CA ALA A 297 2.95 17.80 -19.02
C ALA A 297 1.75 18.37 -19.80
N ARG A 298 1.76 19.67 -20.15
CA ARG A 298 0.75 20.31 -21.00
C ARG A 298 0.85 19.86 -22.46
N ILE A 299 2.08 19.73 -22.99
CA ILE A 299 2.33 19.32 -24.38
C ILE A 299 1.95 17.84 -24.60
N PHE A 300 2.26 16.96 -23.65
CA PHE A 300 2.01 15.52 -23.80
C PHE A 300 0.64 15.06 -23.26
N ARG A 301 -0.15 15.92 -22.59
CA ARG A 301 -1.49 15.62 -22.05
C ARG A 301 -2.45 14.94 -23.04
N PRO A 302 -2.54 15.35 -24.32
CA PRO A 302 -3.41 14.69 -25.29
C PRO A 302 -2.96 13.25 -25.59
N LEU A 303 -1.65 13.03 -25.59
CA LEU A 303 -1.01 11.74 -25.89
C LEU A 303 -1.16 10.76 -24.71
N PHE A 304 -1.16 11.27 -23.48
CA PHE A 304 -1.50 10.49 -22.28
C PHE A 304 -2.94 9.99 -22.25
N ASN A 305 -3.88 10.62 -22.94
CA ASN A 305 -5.28 10.19 -22.97
C ASN A 305 -5.59 9.20 -24.09
N LEU A 306 -4.61 8.87 -24.95
CA LEU A 306 -4.83 7.97 -26.08
C LEU A 306 -5.09 6.52 -25.64
N ILE A 307 -4.35 6.03 -24.63
CA ILE A 307 -4.42 4.65 -24.12
C ILE A 307 -4.82 4.69 -22.63
N ASP A 308 -6.11 4.57 -22.35
CA ASP A 308 -6.73 4.57 -21.00
C ASP A 308 -7.33 3.21 -20.62
N ARG A 309 -7.33 2.23 -21.54
CA ARG A 309 -7.87 0.89 -21.37
C ARG A 309 -6.98 -0.11 -22.11
N SER A 310 -6.89 -1.34 -21.60
CA SER A 310 -6.02 -2.38 -22.17
C SER A 310 -6.26 -2.64 -23.66
N TRP A 311 -7.51 -2.56 -24.15
CA TRP A 311 -7.83 -2.80 -25.56
C TRP A 311 -7.27 -1.74 -26.52
N LYS A 312 -7.01 -0.52 -26.03
CA LYS A 312 -6.42 0.56 -26.83
C LYS A 312 -4.94 0.31 -27.15
N MET A 313 -4.35 -0.78 -26.66
CA MET A 313 -3.05 -1.26 -27.13
C MET A 313 -3.09 -1.88 -28.51
N TYR A 314 -4.25 -2.33 -29.00
CA TYR A 314 -4.35 -2.97 -30.30
C TYR A 314 -3.91 -2.06 -31.47
N PRO A 315 -4.35 -0.80 -31.58
CA PRO A 315 -3.84 0.12 -32.61
C PRO A 315 -2.34 0.38 -32.51
N LEU A 316 -1.78 0.44 -31.29
CA LEU A 316 -0.34 0.61 -31.11
C LEU A 316 0.42 -0.63 -31.60
N GLY A 317 -0.07 -1.83 -31.29
CA GLY A 317 0.46 -3.07 -31.82
C GLY A 317 0.46 -3.09 -33.35
N VAL A 318 -0.63 -2.63 -33.99
CA VAL A 318 -0.69 -2.52 -35.47
C VAL A 318 0.41 -1.61 -36.01
N LEU A 319 0.67 -0.46 -35.36
CA LEU A 319 1.75 0.46 -35.77
C LEU A 319 3.13 -0.18 -35.64
N PHE A 320 3.36 -0.97 -34.60
CA PHE A 320 4.61 -1.70 -34.40
C PHE A 320 4.77 -2.82 -35.44
N GLY A 321 3.68 -3.54 -35.78
CA GLY A 321 3.70 -4.57 -36.82
C GLY A 321 3.92 -4.03 -38.23
N LEU A 322 3.76 -2.72 -38.49
CA LEU A 322 4.07 -2.10 -39.78
C LEU A 322 5.58 -1.97 -40.03
N GLY A 323 6.41 -2.12 -39.00
CA GLY A 323 7.85 -2.04 -39.11
C GLY A 323 8.47 -3.13 -39.97
N PHE A 324 7.98 -4.37 -39.99
CA PHE A 324 8.62 -5.47 -40.75
C PHE A 324 10.15 -5.67 -40.53
N ASP A 325 10.78 -4.94 -39.60
CA ASP A 325 12.23 -4.81 -39.45
C ASP A 325 12.85 -5.89 -38.56
N THR A 326 12.06 -6.79 -37.97
CA THR A 326 12.61 -7.87 -37.15
C THR A 326 12.96 -9.08 -38.01
N ALA A 327 14.15 -9.63 -37.79
CA ALA A 327 14.61 -10.86 -38.44
C ALA A 327 13.63 -12.06 -38.22
N THR A 328 12.82 -12.00 -37.17
CA THR A 328 11.76 -12.97 -36.84
C THR A 328 10.53 -12.84 -37.75
N GLU A 329 10.06 -11.63 -38.03
CA GLU A 329 8.96 -11.40 -38.99
C GLU A 329 9.39 -11.72 -40.42
N VAL A 330 10.56 -11.21 -40.84
CA VAL A 330 11.12 -11.50 -42.17
C VAL A 330 11.37 -13.01 -42.32
N GLY A 331 11.87 -13.67 -41.27
CA GLY A 331 12.04 -15.11 -41.22
C GLY A 331 10.74 -15.89 -41.39
N LEU A 332 9.67 -15.48 -40.70
CA LEU A 332 8.35 -16.06 -40.83
C LEU A 332 7.77 -15.87 -42.24
N LEU A 333 7.82 -14.65 -42.77
CA LEU A 333 7.34 -14.32 -44.11
C LEU A 333 8.14 -15.07 -45.19
N GLY A 334 9.44 -15.27 -44.98
CA GLY A 334 10.30 -16.11 -45.81
C GLY A 334 9.90 -17.58 -45.81
N ILE A 335 9.54 -18.14 -44.66
CA ILE A 335 8.98 -19.49 -44.54
C ILE A 335 7.64 -19.58 -45.27
N ALA A 336 6.74 -18.61 -45.07
CA ALA A 336 5.44 -18.57 -45.75
C ALA A 336 5.60 -18.47 -47.28
N ALA A 337 6.48 -17.60 -47.77
CA ALA A 337 6.74 -17.40 -49.19
C ALA A 337 7.39 -18.63 -49.85
N THR A 338 8.35 -19.28 -49.17
CA THR A 338 9.01 -20.49 -49.68
C THR A 338 8.02 -21.64 -49.84
N ASN A 339 7.13 -21.82 -48.88
CA ASN A 339 6.09 -22.85 -48.95
C ASN A 339 4.95 -22.48 -49.93
N ALA A 340 4.66 -21.20 -50.13
CA ALA A 340 3.78 -20.75 -51.20
C ALA A 340 4.31 -21.12 -52.60
N GLN A 341 5.62 -20.95 -52.81
CA GLN A 341 6.28 -21.33 -54.07
C GLN A 341 6.35 -22.84 -54.27
N ALA A 342 6.44 -23.61 -53.19
CA ALA A 342 6.36 -25.07 -53.22
C ALA A 342 4.96 -25.58 -53.61
N GLY A 343 3.97 -24.70 -53.75
CA GLY A 343 2.63 -25.02 -54.25
C GLY A 343 1.64 -25.47 -53.16
N PHE A 344 1.97 -25.25 -51.88
CA PHE A 344 1.05 -25.58 -50.79
C PHE A 344 -0.19 -24.67 -50.81
N PRO A 345 -1.37 -25.17 -50.40
CA PRO A 345 -2.58 -24.36 -50.32
C PRO A 345 -2.40 -23.14 -49.38
N THR A 346 -2.98 -22.00 -49.75
CA THR A 346 -2.97 -20.78 -48.91
C THR A 346 -3.46 -21.06 -47.49
N ALA A 347 -4.50 -21.88 -47.33
CA ALA A 347 -5.02 -22.26 -46.02
C ALA A 347 -3.98 -22.97 -45.12
N VAL A 348 -3.08 -23.76 -45.72
CA VAL A 348 -1.99 -24.45 -45.01
C VAL A 348 -0.91 -23.45 -44.62
N ILE A 349 -0.60 -22.48 -45.48
CA ILE A 349 0.43 -21.45 -45.22
C ILE A 349 0.03 -20.54 -44.06
N LEU A 350 -1.27 -20.30 -43.86
CA LEU A 350 -1.78 -19.48 -42.74
C LEU A 350 -1.57 -20.12 -41.36
N ILE A 351 -1.16 -21.39 -41.29
CA ILE A 351 -0.77 -21.99 -40.01
C ILE A 351 0.49 -21.33 -39.42
N PHE A 352 1.41 -20.83 -40.26
CA PHE A 352 2.65 -20.21 -39.80
C PHE A 352 2.41 -18.91 -39.05
N PRO A 353 1.69 -17.90 -39.58
CA PRO A 353 1.38 -16.69 -38.83
C PRO A 353 0.44 -16.98 -37.64
N ALA A 354 -0.42 -18.00 -37.70
CA ALA A 354 -1.22 -18.41 -36.54
C ALA A 354 -0.36 -18.94 -35.38
N LEU A 355 0.63 -19.80 -35.67
CA LEU A 355 1.59 -20.30 -34.68
C LEU A 355 2.48 -19.19 -34.13
N PHE A 356 2.95 -18.29 -35.00
CA PHE A 356 3.71 -17.11 -34.58
C PHE A 356 2.90 -16.23 -33.62
N THR A 357 1.64 -15.91 -33.97
CA THR A 357 0.72 -15.14 -33.13
C THR A 357 0.46 -15.83 -31.78
N ALA A 358 0.28 -17.16 -31.80
CA ALA A 358 0.03 -17.94 -30.58
C ALA A 358 1.22 -17.92 -29.61
N GLY A 359 2.45 -18.01 -30.13
CA GLY A 359 3.68 -17.87 -29.35
C GLY A 359 3.88 -16.45 -28.81
N MET A 360 3.77 -15.45 -29.68
CA MET A 360 3.96 -14.04 -29.31
C MET A 360 2.96 -13.59 -28.24
N SER A 361 1.67 -13.85 -28.45
CA SER A 361 0.62 -13.44 -27.53
C SER A 361 0.76 -14.08 -26.15
N LEU A 362 1.31 -15.29 -26.05
CA LEU A 362 1.58 -15.97 -24.78
C LEU A 362 2.59 -15.19 -23.94
N ILE A 363 3.73 -14.82 -24.53
CA ILE A 363 4.81 -14.13 -23.82
C ILE A 363 4.44 -12.68 -23.51
N ASP A 364 3.88 -11.94 -24.46
CA ASP A 364 3.44 -10.56 -24.23
C ASP A 364 2.36 -10.48 -23.14
N THR A 365 1.42 -11.43 -23.11
CA THR A 365 0.40 -11.50 -22.05
C THR A 365 1.00 -11.86 -20.70
N LEU A 366 1.99 -12.77 -20.68
CA LEU A 366 2.71 -13.14 -19.46
C LEU A 366 3.48 -11.94 -18.89
N ASP A 367 4.15 -11.17 -19.74
CA ASP A 367 4.83 -9.92 -19.35
C ASP A 367 3.85 -8.95 -18.68
N GLY A 368 2.71 -8.67 -19.31
CA GLY A 368 1.67 -7.83 -18.72
C GLY A 368 1.16 -8.32 -17.36
N ILE A 369 0.94 -9.63 -17.19
CA ILE A 369 0.53 -10.22 -15.91
C ILE A 369 1.61 -10.08 -14.84
N LEU A 370 2.87 -10.38 -15.20
CA LEU A 370 4.01 -10.25 -14.30
C LEU A 370 4.15 -8.81 -13.83
N MET A 371 3.99 -7.83 -14.72
CA MET A 371 4.05 -6.42 -14.37
C MET A 371 2.88 -5.99 -13.46
N VAL A 372 1.64 -6.43 -13.71
CA VAL A 372 0.51 -6.15 -12.80
C VAL A 372 0.77 -6.70 -11.40
N ASN A 373 1.32 -7.91 -11.28
CA ASN A 373 1.65 -8.51 -9.98
C ASN A 373 2.83 -7.80 -9.29
N ALA A 374 3.89 -7.49 -10.03
CA ALA A 374 5.07 -6.79 -9.54
C ALA A 374 4.73 -5.38 -9.01
N TYR A 375 3.79 -4.68 -9.66
CA TYR A 375 3.30 -3.40 -9.15
C TYR A 375 2.32 -3.58 -8.00
N GLY A 376 1.50 -4.63 -7.97
CA GLY A 376 0.50 -4.88 -6.91
C GLY A 376 1.10 -5.19 -5.53
N TRP A 377 2.28 -5.81 -5.45
CA TRP A 377 2.95 -6.20 -4.19
C TRP A 377 3.66 -5.03 -3.47
N ALA A 378 4.01 -3.95 -4.18
CA ALA A 378 4.89 -2.88 -3.70
C ALA A 378 4.30 -1.94 -2.61
N PHE A 379 3.30 -2.37 -1.82
CA PHE A 379 2.49 -1.49 -0.98
C PHE A 379 2.53 -1.77 0.53
N VAL A 380 3.42 -2.65 1.01
CA VAL A 380 3.49 -3.00 2.45
C VAL A 380 4.52 -2.16 3.23
N ASN A 381 5.47 -1.48 2.56
CA ASN A 381 6.41 -0.57 3.22
C ASN A 381 6.64 0.71 2.40
N PRO A 382 6.27 1.90 2.91
CA PRO A 382 6.27 3.14 2.13
C PRO A 382 7.65 3.61 1.65
N VAL A 383 8.71 3.36 2.43
CA VAL A 383 10.07 3.79 2.09
C VAL A 383 10.70 2.81 1.09
N LYS A 384 10.51 1.50 1.31
CA LYS A 384 10.90 0.46 0.34
C LYS A 384 10.16 0.62 -0.98
N LYS A 385 8.87 1.00 -0.95
CA LYS A 385 8.06 1.33 -2.14
C LYS A 385 8.68 2.44 -2.95
N LEU A 386 9.12 3.52 -2.31
CA LEU A 386 9.69 4.66 -3.00
C LEU A 386 11.04 4.30 -3.65
N TRP A 387 11.87 3.50 -2.98
CA TRP A 387 13.13 3.00 -3.50
C TRP A 387 12.92 1.98 -4.64
N TYR A 388 11.94 1.09 -4.51
CA TYR A 388 11.53 0.14 -5.54
C TYR A 388 11.03 0.86 -6.80
N ASN A 389 10.09 1.79 -6.64
CA ASN A 389 9.57 2.60 -7.74
C ASN A 389 10.68 3.40 -8.40
N PHE A 390 11.65 3.88 -7.64
CA PHE A 390 12.83 4.55 -8.18
C PHE A 390 13.68 3.61 -9.05
N VAL A 391 14.03 2.42 -8.57
CA VAL A 391 14.86 1.46 -9.33
C VAL A 391 14.15 0.95 -10.58
N VAL A 392 12.87 0.56 -10.47
CA VAL A 392 12.09 0.07 -11.61
C VAL A 392 11.85 1.17 -12.64
N THR A 393 11.66 2.42 -12.21
CA THR A 393 11.55 3.57 -13.13
C THR A 393 12.89 3.93 -13.75
N LEU A 394 13.99 3.89 -13.00
CA LEU A 394 15.34 4.10 -13.53
C LEU A 394 15.67 3.07 -14.62
N MET A 395 15.37 1.80 -14.37
CA MET A 395 15.59 0.74 -15.34
C MET A 395 14.75 0.95 -16.60
N GLY A 396 13.46 1.29 -16.46
CA GLY A 396 12.59 1.61 -17.60
C GLY A 396 13.07 2.81 -18.42
N VAL A 397 13.61 3.85 -17.76
CA VAL A 397 14.24 5.00 -18.45
C VAL A 397 15.47 4.54 -19.23
N ILE A 398 16.38 3.82 -18.58
CA ILE A 398 17.62 3.35 -19.23
C ILE A 398 17.28 2.49 -20.45
N VAL A 399 16.37 1.53 -20.31
CA VAL A 399 15.94 0.66 -21.41
C VAL A 399 15.36 1.47 -22.55
N ALA A 400 14.38 2.33 -22.29
CA ALA A 400 13.71 3.09 -23.34
C ALA A 400 14.66 4.00 -24.13
N PHE A 401 15.60 4.69 -23.45
CA PHE A 401 16.56 5.56 -24.11
C PHE A 401 17.65 4.78 -24.85
N VAL A 402 18.16 3.68 -24.28
CA VAL A 402 19.22 2.88 -24.91
C VAL A 402 18.68 2.15 -26.14
N VAL A 403 17.51 1.52 -26.02
CA VAL A 403 16.84 0.79 -27.12
C VAL A 403 16.40 1.76 -28.21
N GLY A 404 15.68 2.84 -27.86
CA GLY A 404 15.22 3.82 -28.85
C GLY A 404 16.38 4.53 -29.57
N LEU A 405 17.52 4.75 -28.90
CA LEU A 405 18.72 5.29 -29.54
C LEU A 405 19.38 4.28 -30.47
N ALA A 406 19.44 3.00 -30.08
CA ALA A 406 19.97 1.95 -30.92
C ALA A 406 19.14 1.76 -32.19
N GLU A 407 17.81 1.74 -32.08
CA GLU A 407 16.88 1.67 -33.24
C GLU A 407 17.08 2.84 -34.20
N LEU A 408 17.11 4.07 -33.67
CA LEU A 408 17.23 5.26 -34.49
C LEU A 408 18.59 5.31 -35.22
N LEU A 409 19.68 4.99 -34.52
CA LEU A 409 21.02 5.01 -35.11
C LEU A 409 21.26 3.84 -36.06
N GLY A 410 20.69 2.66 -35.79
CA GLY A 410 20.70 1.51 -36.71
C GLY A 410 20.00 1.84 -38.02
N LEU A 411 18.78 2.39 -37.95
CA LEU A 411 18.02 2.83 -39.12
C LEU A 411 18.78 3.89 -39.95
N LEU A 412 19.42 4.84 -39.27
CA LEU A 412 20.23 5.86 -39.94
C LEU A 412 21.49 5.27 -40.61
N ALA A 413 22.12 4.27 -40.00
CA ALA A 413 23.29 3.60 -40.56
C ALA A 413 22.94 2.89 -41.88
N GLU A 414 21.84 2.14 -41.88
CA GLU A 414 21.39 1.36 -43.02
C GLU A 414 20.89 2.27 -44.17
N GLN A 415 20.08 3.28 -43.86
CA GLN A 415 19.49 4.15 -44.90
C GLN A 415 20.50 5.08 -45.59
N LEU A 416 21.60 5.41 -44.91
CA LEU A 416 22.63 6.31 -45.41
C LEU A 416 23.92 5.57 -45.84
N ASP A 417 23.93 4.24 -45.78
CA ASP A 417 25.07 3.38 -46.12
C ASP A 417 26.35 3.81 -45.38
N LEU A 418 26.21 4.07 -44.08
CA LEU A 418 27.27 4.62 -43.24
C LEU A 418 28.15 3.51 -42.68
N GLU A 419 29.40 3.45 -43.14
CA GLU A 419 30.37 2.45 -42.69
C GLU A 419 31.30 2.98 -41.58
N GLY A 420 31.70 2.10 -40.66
CA GLY A 420 32.78 2.34 -39.71
C GLY A 420 32.48 1.87 -38.29
N PRO A 421 33.48 1.79 -37.41
CA PRO A 421 33.37 1.09 -36.12
C PRO A 421 32.22 1.58 -35.21
N PHE A 422 31.80 2.83 -35.36
CA PHE A 422 30.67 3.41 -34.63
C PHE A 422 29.32 2.94 -35.20
N TRP A 423 29.15 2.95 -36.52
CA TRP A 423 27.91 2.55 -37.19
C TRP A 423 27.75 1.03 -37.17
N ASP A 424 28.85 0.30 -37.38
CA ASP A 424 28.91 -1.16 -37.28
C ASP A 424 28.48 -1.65 -35.88
N PHE A 425 28.80 -0.90 -34.83
CA PHE A 425 28.37 -1.22 -33.46
C PHE A 425 26.85 -1.10 -33.27
N PHE A 426 26.22 -0.03 -33.79
CA PHE A 426 24.78 0.14 -33.70
C PHE A 426 24.01 -0.79 -34.66
N SER A 427 24.55 -1.07 -35.84
CA SER A 427 24.05 -2.13 -36.72
C SER A 427 24.10 -3.49 -36.02
N MET A 428 25.21 -3.83 -35.37
CA MET A 428 25.32 -5.07 -34.58
C MET A 428 24.31 -5.13 -33.44
N LEU A 429 24.09 -4.03 -32.71
CA LEU A 429 23.06 -3.98 -31.66
C LEU A 429 21.66 -4.18 -32.25
N SER A 430 21.38 -3.55 -33.38
CA SER A 430 20.12 -3.70 -34.12
C SER A 430 19.87 -5.16 -34.53
N ASP A 431 20.88 -5.81 -35.11
CA ASP A 431 20.78 -7.21 -35.54
C ASP A 431 20.58 -8.20 -34.37
N ASN A 432 20.91 -7.78 -33.14
CA ASN A 432 20.86 -8.61 -31.93
C ASN A 432 19.74 -8.20 -30.94
N PHE A 433 18.71 -7.48 -31.39
CA PHE A 433 17.62 -6.98 -30.53
C PHE A 433 17.03 -8.03 -29.58
N GLY A 434 16.70 -9.23 -30.08
CA GLY A 434 16.17 -10.29 -29.22
C GLY A 434 17.11 -10.75 -28.10
N LEU A 435 18.44 -10.65 -28.28
CA LEU A 435 19.41 -10.98 -27.23
C LEU A 435 19.47 -9.87 -26.17
N ILE A 436 19.35 -8.60 -26.60
CA ILE A 436 19.28 -7.44 -25.71
C ILE A 436 18.00 -7.55 -24.86
N GLY A 437 16.87 -7.80 -25.50
CA GLY A 437 15.57 -7.99 -24.83
C GLY A 437 15.58 -9.15 -23.81
N MET A 438 16.14 -10.31 -24.17
CA MET A 438 16.30 -11.44 -23.23
C MET A 438 17.20 -11.08 -22.03
N THR A 439 18.27 -10.32 -22.26
CA THR A 439 19.18 -9.87 -21.19
C THR A 439 18.47 -8.90 -20.25
N LEU A 440 17.72 -7.95 -20.79
CA LEU A 440 16.94 -6.98 -20.03
C LEU A 440 15.83 -7.64 -19.22
N LEU A 441 15.08 -8.57 -19.82
CA LEU A 441 14.05 -9.35 -19.14
C LEU A 441 14.65 -10.20 -18.00
N SER A 442 15.81 -10.82 -18.24
CA SER A 442 16.53 -11.59 -17.21
C SER A 442 16.98 -10.71 -16.04
N ILE A 443 17.52 -9.52 -16.33
CA ILE A 443 17.91 -8.56 -15.29
C ILE A 443 16.69 -8.06 -14.52
N ALA A 444 15.61 -7.71 -15.21
CA ALA A 444 14.37 -7.25 -14.59
C ALA A 444 13.75 -8.32 -13.68
N THR A 445 13.63 -9.56 -14.18
CA THR A 445 13.11 -10.70 -13.41
C THR A 445 14.03 -11.06 -12.23
N LEU A 446 15.36 -11.06 -12.40
CA LEU A 446 16.31 -11.25 -11.29
C LEU A 446 16.21 -10.14 -10.25
N THR A 447 16.03 -8.88 -10.68
CA THR A 447 15.86 -7.74 -9.77
C THR A 447 14.53 -7.86 -9.01
N LEU A 448 13.46 -8.28 -9.66
CA LEU A 448 12.16 -8.56 -9.04
C LEU A 448 12.20 -9.78 -8.11
N MET A 449 12.92 -10.83 -8.48
CA MET A 449 13.12 -12.01 -7.64
C MET A 449 13.99 -11.69 -6.43
N MET A 450 15.05 -10.89 -6.58
CA MET A 450 15.83 -10.40 -5.44
C MET A 450 14.98 -9.48 -4.56
N ALA A 451 14.16 -8.61 -5.13
CA ALA A 451 13.24 -7.76 -4.36
C ALA A 451 12.18 -8.58 -3.60
N GLY A 452 11.62 -9.63 -4.22
CA GLY A 452 10.67 -10.55 -3.58
C GLY A 452 11.32 -11.56 -2.62
N ALA A 453 12.60 -11.91 -2.82
CA ALA A 453 13.39 -12.73 -1.90
C ALA A 453 13.87 -11.92 -0.70
N ILE A 454 13.90 -10.58 -0.78
CA ILE A 454 13.83 -9.68 0.37
C ILE A 454 12.36 -9.56 0.81
N GLN A 455 11.65 -10.69 0.89
CA GLN A 455 10.56 -10.80 1.86
C GLN A 455 11.26 -10.59 3.21
N ALA A 456 10.79 -9.63 4.00
CA ALA A 456 11.33 -9.44 5.33
C ALA A 456 11.30 -10.80 6.02
N ALA A 457 12.45 -11.29 6.47
CA ALA A 457 12.45 -12.43 7.37
C ALA A 457 11.67 -11.93 8.60
N SER A 458 10.44 -12.44 8.75
CA SER A 458 9.55 -12.07 9.82
C SER A 458 9.36 -13.28 10.73
N VAL A 459 9.17 -12.97 12.01
CA VAL A 459 8.95 -13.98 13.04
C VAL A 459 7.62 -13.63 13.68
N SER A 460 6.64 -14.51 13.51
CA SER A 460 5.34 -14.36 14.18
C SER A 460 5.29 -15.33 15.35
N VAL A 461 4.94 -14.80 16.52
CA VAL A 461 4.83 -15.56 17.78
C VAL A 461 3.40 -15.43 18.28
N PRO A 462 2.73 -16.55 18.62
CA PRO A 462 1.41 -16.54 19.25
C PRO A 462 1.40 -15.67 20.50
N PHE A 463 0.36 -14.84 20.64
CA PHE A 463 0.14 -13.97 21.78
C PHE A 463 -1.18 -14.33 22.46
N THR A 464 -1.14 -14.56 23.76
CA THR A 464 -2.29 -15.07 24.54
C THR A 464 -2.85 -13.99 25.45
N ASP A 465 -4.18 -13.86 25.46
CA ASP A 465 -4.89 -12.95 26.37
C ASP A 465 -5.10 -13.63 27.73
N ALA A 466 -4.24 -13.30 28.70
CA ALA A 466 -4.35 -13.73 30.09
C ALA A 466 -5.30 -12.83 30.91
N GLN A 467 -6.24 -12.16 30.23
CA GLN A 467 -7.26 -11.25 30.76
C GLN A 467 -6.70 -9.92 31.28
N THR A 468 -5.86 -9.93 32.31
CA THR A 468 -5.30 -8.68 32.87
C THR A 468 -4.09 -8.18 32.08
N HIS A 469 -3.48 -9.05 31.30
CA HIS A 469 -2.25 -8.81 30.56
C HIS A 469 -2.15 -9.79 29.39
N GLY A 470 -1.12 -9.61 28.57
CA GLY A 470 -0.79 -10.55 27.51
C GLY A 470 0.51 -11.28 27.79
N GLU A 471 0.55 -12.54 27.40
CA GLU A 471 1.70 -13.42 27.60
C GLU A 471 2.08 -14.18 26.33
N ILE A 472 3.34 -14.60 26.27
CA ILE A 472 3.85 -15.49 25.22
C ILE A 472 4.60 -16.67 25.82
N THR A 473 4.56 -17.80 25.12
CA THR A 473 5.41 -18.95 25.43
C THR A 473 6.75 -18.83 24.72
N VAL A 474 7.84 -18.91 25.49
CA VAL A 474 9.22 -18.80 24.98
C VAL A 474 10.04 -19.98 25.47
N ASP A 475 10.85 -20.57 24.60
CA ASP A 475 11.84 -21.56 25.04
C ASP A 475 13.15 -20.85 25.36
N VAL A 476 13.71 -21.12 26.54
CA VAL A 476 15.00 -20.58 27.00
C VAL A 476 15.87 -21.75 27.44
N GLY A 477 16.99 -21.95 26.74
CA GLY A 477 17.86 -23.11 26.96
C GLY A 477 17.12 -24.43 26.69
N ALA A 478 16.90 -25.22 27.75
CA ALA A 478 16.19 -26.50 27.69
C ALA A 478 14.79 -26.47 28.36
N GLY A 479 14.29 -25.28 28.71
CA GLY A 479 12.99 -25.08 29.34
C GLY A 479 12.05 -24.23 28.48
N THR A 480 10.76 -24.31 28.78
CA THR A 480 9.70 -23.51 28.17
C THR A 480 9.05 -22.69 29.29
N TYR A 481 8.81 -21.41 29.04
CA TYR A 481 8.37 -20.43 30.04
C TYR A 481 7.23 -19.56 29.50
N SER A 482 6.22 -19.28 30.32
CA SER A 482 5.19 -18.28 30.02
C SER A 482 5.61 -16.92 30.54
N LEU A 483 5.82 -15.97 29.63
CA LEU A 483 6.36 -14.65 29.97
C LEU A 483 5.33 -13.56 29.73
N LEU A 484 5.17 -12.68 30.71
CA LEU A 484 4.45 -11.43 30.57
C LEU A 484 5.12 -10.57 29.50
N VAL A 485 4.35 -10.05 28.55
CA VAL A 485 4.88 -9.12 27.55
C VAL A 485 4.87 -7.70 28.10
N ASP A 486 6.06 -7.11 28.22
CA ASP A 486 6.23 -5.80 28.83
C ASP A 486 6.97 -4.86 27.88
N THR A 487 6.26 -3.88 27.34
CA THR A 487 6.84 -2.84 26.47
C THR A 487 7.39 -1.65 27.25
N ALA A 488 7.22 -1.63 28.57
CA ALA A 488 7.79 -0.63 29.47
C ALA A 488 9.05 -1.11 30.22
N SER A 489 9.57 -2.31 29.94
CA SER A 489 10.88 -2.77 30.41
C SER A 489 11.69 -3.44 29.31
N ALA A 490 13.03 -3.44 29.43
CA ALA A 490 13.93 -4.01 28.42
C ALA A 490 14.57 -5.34 28.82
N ASN A 491 14.51 -5.72 30.11
CA ASN A 491 15.15 -6.93 30.61
C ASN A 491 14.20 -8.13 30.51
N THR A 492 14.59 -9.14 29.74
CA THR A 492 13.98 -10.47 29.84
C THR A 492 14.48 -11.19 31.09
N TRP A 493 13.58 -11.81 31.85
CA TRP A 493 13.95 -12.67 32.97
C TRP A 493 12.94 -13.79 33.19
N ILE A 494 13.41 -14.88 33.80
CA ILE A 494 12.65 -16.11 34.05
C ILE A 494 12.97 -16.64 35.46
N GLY A 495 12.23 -17.68 35.89
CA GLY A 495 12.55 -18.45 37.09
C GLY A 495 11.58 -18.26 38.25
N ASN A 496 10.50 -17.50 38.07
CA ASN A 496 9.56 -17.20 39.15
C ASN A 496 8.81 -18.45 39.62
N GLU A 497 8.13 -19.12 38.69
CA GLU A 497 7.38 -20.36 38.94
C GLU A 497 8.21 -21.58 38.54
N ASN A 498 8.57 -21.69 37.27
CA ASN A 498 9.42 -22.77 36.76
C ASN A 498 10.91 -22.43 36.86
N PRO A 499 11.74 -23.27 37.49
CA PRO A 499 13.18 -23.05 37.54
C PRO A 499 13.84 -23.07 36.16
N TYR A 500 14.92 -22.29 36.00
CA TYR A 500 15.73 -22.29 34.79
C TYR A 500 16.35 -23.67 34.52
N LYS A 501 16.21 -24.16 33.27
CA LYS A 501 16.82 -25.40 32.78
C LYS A 501 17.92 -25.06 31.75
N PRO A 502 19.19 -25.07 32.16
CA PRO A 502 20.30 -24.69 31.29
C PRO A 502 20.36 -25.49 29.98
N GLY A 503 20.47 -24.79 28.85
CA GLY A 503 20.75 -25.39 27.56
C GLY A 503 22.24 -25.63 27.32
N PRO A 504 22.63 -26.17 26.15
CA PRO A 504 24.03 -26.40 25.80
C PRO A 504 24.88 -25.12 25.70
N GLN A 505 24.27 -23.97 25.41
CA GLN A 505 24.94 -22.67 25.28
C GLN A 505 24.88 -21.84 26.57
N SER A 506 24.24 -22.36 27.63
CA SER A 506 24.06 -21.67 28.89
C SER A 506 25.39 -21.25 29.50
N LYS A 507 25.49 -19.97 29.86
CA LYS A 507 26.65 -19.39 30.54
C LYS A 507 26.19 -18.39 31.59
N ASP A 508 26.59 -18.66 32.83
CA ASP A 508 26.52 -17.72 33.94
C ASP A 508 27.53 -16.58 33.73
N THR A 509 27.06 -15.34 33.80
CA THR A 509 27.92 -14.15 33.64
C THR A 509 28.64 -13.77 34.95
N GLY A 510 28.13 -14.24 36.09
CA GLY A 510 28.54 -13.83 37.43
C GLY A 510 27.96 -12.48 37.88
N SER A 511 27.16 -11.81 37.04
CA SER A 511 26.52 -10.53 37.35
C SER A 511 25.18 -10.72 38.05
N THR A 512 24.84 -9.80 38.94
CA THR A 512 23.49 -9.70 39.51
C THR A 512 22.64 -8.80 38.63
N VAL A 513 21.38 -9.18 38.42
CA VAL A 513 20.37 -8.37 37.75
C VAL A 513 19.27 -7.97 38.73
N THR A 514 18.89 -6.70 38.71
CA THR A 514 17.83 -6.13 39.53
C THR A 514 16.98 -5.19 38.67
N VAL A 515 15.67 -5.46 38.63
CA VAL A 515 14.72 -4.63 37.87
C VAL A 515 13.57 -4.26 38.79
N SER A 516 13.29 -2.97 38.90
CA SER A 516 12.19 -2.44 39.72
C SER A 516 11.01 -2.10 38.83
N TYR A 517 9.87 -2.70 39.14
CA TYR A 517 8.59 -2.47 38.49
C TYR A 517 7.66 -1.71 39.43
N TYR A 518 6.50 -1.30 38.93
CA TYR A 518 5.46 -0.72 39.77
C TYR A 518 4.82 -1.80 40.65
N GLY A 519 5.25 -1.87 41.92
CA GLY A 519 4.67 -2.77 42.94
C GLY A 519 5.51 -4.01 43.29
N TYR A 520 6.55 -4.34 42.50
CA TYR A 520 7.46 -5.44 42.80
C TYR A 520 8.88 -5.17 42.30
N THR A 521 9.85 -5.93 42.82
CA THR A 521 11.24 -5.92 42.35
C THR A 521 11.68 -7.33 42.07
N PHE A 522 12.24 -7.53 40.87
CA PHE A 522 12.92 -8.76 40.50
C PHE A 522 14.40 -8.66 40.91
N THR A 523 14.97 -9.76 41.41
CA THR A 523 16.41 -9.87 41.62
C THR A 523 16.87 -11.29 41.29
N GLY A 524 17.96 -11.40 40.55
CA GLY A 524 18.50 -12.67 40.10
C GLY A 524 19.93 -12.59 39.62
N THR A 525 20.36 -13.65 38.94
CA THR A 525 21.67 -13.74 38.28
C THR A 525 21.49 -13.62 36.78
N GLU A 526 22.38 -12.91 36.10
CA GLU A 526 22.36 -12.77 34.64
C GLU A 526 23.02 -13.99 33.97
N TYR A 527 22.30 -14.59 33.03
CA TYR A 527 22.76 -15.68 32.17
C TYR A 527 22.71 -15.26 30.70
N THR A 528 23.51 -15.94 29.89
CA THR A 528 23.36 -15.95 28.42
C THR A 528 23.06 -17.36 27.95
N ASP A 529 22.07 -17.54 27.09
CA ASP A 529 21.70 -18.83 26.46
C ASP A 529 20.89 -18.55 25.19
N ASP A 530 20.52 -19.59 24.47
CA ASP A 530 19.61 -19.47 23.32
C ASP A 530 18.17 -19.23 23.80
N VAL A 531 17.49 -18.28 23.15
CA VAL A 531 16.07 -17.95 23.36
C VAL A 531 15.33 -18.18 22.05
N VAL A 532 14.30 -19.03 22.07
CA VAL A 532 13.50 -19.37 20.89
C VAL A 532 12.13 -18.71 20.96
N LEU A 533 11.83 -17.89 19.95
CA LEU A 533 10.59 -17.16 19.77
C LEU A 533 9.89 -17.70 18.50
N GLY A 534 8.86 -18.52 18.69
CA GLY A 534 8.18 -19.19 17.58
C GLY A 534 9.16 -20.09 16.80
N THR A 535 9.43 -19.75 15.55
CA THR A 535 10.39 -20.48 14.70
C THR A 535 11.81 -19.91 14.69
N ALA A 536 12.05 -18.81 15.41
CA ALA A 536 13.34 -18.11 15.41
C ALA A 536 14.13 -18.38 16.68
N THR A 537 15.45 -18.51 16.55
CA THR A 537 16.36 -18.69 17.68
C THR A 537 17.30 -17.50 17.77
N VAL A 538 17.20 -16.75 18.86
CA VAL A 538 18.15 -15.71 19.24
C VAL A 538 19.28 -16.36 20.02
N SER A 539 20.47 -16.43 19.42
CA SER A 539 21.61 -17.06 20.08
C SER A 539 22.24 -16.14 21.12
N LEU A 540 22.66 -16.71 22.25
CA LEU A 540 23.38 -16.01 23.33
C LEU A 540 22.65 -14.74 23.84
N GLN A 541 21.32 -14.79 23.94
CA GLN A 541 20.54 -13.71 24.55
C GLN A 541 20.87 -13.60 26.04
N SER A 542 21.07 -12.37 26.52
CA SER A 542 21.19 -12.11 27.97
C SER A 542 19.81 -12.02 28.62
N PHE A 543 19.63 -12.69 29.76
CA PHE A 543 18.41 -12.67 30.56
C PHE A 543 18.70 -12.90 32.05
N GLY A 544 17.77 -12.49 32.91
CA GLY A 544 17.82 -12.75 34.34
C GLY A 544 17.23 -14.10 34.75
N VAL A 545 17.81 -14.75 35.74
CA VAL A 545 17.25 -15.94 36.40
C VAL A 545 17.08 -15.65 37.88
N GLY A 546 15.85 -15.67 38.37
CA GLY A 546 15.54 -15.37 39.77
C GLY A 546 14.03 -15.38 40.06
N THR A 547 13.64 -14.74 41.15
CA THR A 547 12.24 -14.64 41.56
C THR A 547 11.90 -13.19 41.92
N ALA A 548 10.61 -12.85 41.86
CA ALA A 548 10.09 -11.55 42.28
C ALA A 548 9.01 -11.73 43.35
N GLN A 549 9.10 -10.97 44.43
CA GLN A 549 8.04 -10.95 45.45
C GLN A 549 6.85 -10.15 44.92
N ASN A 550 5.62 -10.64 45.15
CA ASN A 550 4.36 -10.06 44.64
C ASN A 550 4.21 -10.08 43.11
N PHE A 551 4.93 -10.98 42.43
CA PHE A 551 4.69 -11.34 41.04
C PHE A 551 4.11 -12.76 41.03
N GLN A 552 2.90 -12.94 40.48
CA GLN A 552 2.15 -14.19 40.54
C GLN A 552 1.79 -14.63 39.12
N ASP A 553 1.60 -15.93 38.93
CA ASP A 553 0.98 -16.54 37.75
C ASP A 553 1.79 -16.58 36.44
N GLN A 554 2.97 -15.94 36.36
CA GLN A 554 3.89 -16.06 35.20
C GLN A 554 5.31 -16.50 35.62
N ASP A 555 6.04 -17.10 34.67
CA ASP A 555 7.42 -17.54 34.89
C ASP A 555 8.42 -16.38 34.92
N GLY A 556 8.05 -15.24 34.33
CA GLY A 556 8.85 -14.02 34.28
C GLY A 556 8.32 -13.01 33.27
N VAL A 557 9.20 -12.17 32.74
CA VAL A 557 8.87 -11.06 31.84
C VAL A 557 9.72 -11.12 30.58
N LEU A 558 9.09 -10.83 29.45
CA LEU A 558 9.75 -10.52 28.20
C LEU A 558 9.79 -8.99 28.01
N GLY A 559 10.99 -8.41 28.19
CA GLY A 559 11.20 -6.98 27.97
C GLY A 559 11.27 -6.64 26.47
N LEU A 560 10.33 -5.82 26.01
CA LEU A 560 10.23 -5.28 24.64
C LEU A 560 10.27 -3.74 24.63
N GLY A 561 10.59 -3.11 25.75
CA GLY A 561 10.87 -1.69 25.85
C GLY A 561 12.21 -1.30 25.20
N PRO A 562 12.46 0.00 25.00
CA PRO A 562 13.71 0.49 24.44
C PRO A 562 14.93 0.04 25.26
N THR A 563 16.02 -0.36 24.59
CA THR A 563 17.23 -0.93 25.22
C THR A 563 17.80 -0.07 26.34
N ARG A 564 17.68 1.25 26.25
CA ARG A 564 18.11 2.21 27.27
C ARG A 564 17.53 1.93 28.67
N LEU A 565 16.36 1.28 28.77
CA LEU A 565 15.75 0.91 30.05
C LEU A 565 16.51 -0.18 30.80
N SER A 566 17.36 -0.97 30.13
CA SER A 566 18.20 -1.98 30.78
C SER A 566 19.51 -1.39 31.32
N ALA A 567 19.79 -0.10 31.05
CA ALA A 567 21.00 0.55 31.53
C ALA A 567 21.07 0.53 33.07
N GLY A 568 22.08 -0.15 33.61
CA GLY A 568 22.32 -0.22 35.05
C GLY A 568 21.44 -1.20 35.82
N THR A 569 20.62 -2.01 35.14
CA THR A 569 19.87 -3.11 35.79
C THR A 569 20.76 -4.32 36.09
N VAL A 570 21.89 -4.44 35.39
CA VAL A 570 22.90 -5.48 35.61
C VAL A 570 24.13 -4.88 36.28
N SER A 571 24.70 -5.59 37.27
CA SER A 571 25.85 -5.13 38.06
C SER A 571 27.13 -4.89 37.25
N SER A 572 27.26 -5.52 36.08
CA SER A 572 28.36 -5.29 35.12
C SER A 572 28.26 -3.91 34.45
N GLY A 573 27.09 -3.28 34.48
CA GLY A 573 26.80 -1.99 33.85
C GLY A 573 26.56 -2.09 32.34
N GLY A 574 26.18 -0.96 31.74
CA GLY A 574 25.85 -0.87 30.32
C GLY A 574 24.40 -1.24 29.99
N GLU A 575 24.06 -1.11 28.72
CA GLU A 575 22.77 -1.52 28.15
C GLU A 575 22.82 -2.99 27.72
N ILE A 576 21.75 -3.71 28.03
CA ILE A 576 21.52 -5.10 27.62
C ILE A 576 20.54 -5.11 26.44
N PRO A 577 20.95 -5.57 25.25
CA PRO A 577 20.08 -5.71 24.09
C PRO A 577 18.87 -6.61 24.38
N THR A 578 17.68 -6.14 23.97
CA THR A 578 16.45 -6.91 24.05
C THR A 578 16.45 -8.08 23.06
N VAL A 579 15.46 -8.96 23.17
CA VAL A 579 15.26 -10.03 22.18
C VAL A 579 14.99 -9.47 20.79
N ALA A 580 14.26 -8.36 20.68
CA ALA A 580 13.97 -7.70 19.40
C ALA A 580 15.26 -7.13 18.77
N ASP A 581 16.09 -6.46 19.59
CA ASP A 581 17.37 -5.93 19.14
C ASP A 581 18.28 -7.04 18.59
N ASN A 582 18.32 -8.18 19.28
CA ASN A 582 19.18 -9.29 18.89
C ASN A 582 18.63 -10.07 17.68
N LEU A 583 17.31 -10.19 17.52
CA LEU A 583 16.72 -10.69 16.27
C LEU A 583 17.21 -9.87 15.08
N PHE A 584 17.22 -8.54 15.19
CA PHE A 584 17.68 -7.64 14.14
C PHE A 584 19.21 -7.71 13.95
N LYS A 585 19.98 -7.58 15.03
CA LYS A 585 21.47 -7.60 15.00
C LYS A 585 22.04 -8.91 14.47
N GLN A 586 21.36 -10.03 14.70
CA GLN A 586 21.76 -11.35 14.18
C GLN A 586 21.28 -11.59 12.75
N GLY A 587 20.55 -10.65 12.15
CA GLY A 587 20.03 -10.76 10.78
C GLY A 587 18.90 -11.78 10.62
N ILE A 588 18.25 -12.18 11.73
CA ILE A 588 17.09 -13.06 11.72
C ILE A 588 15.88 -12.31 11.19
N ILE A 589 15.76 -11.03 11.54
CA ILE A 589 14.79 -10.11 10.95
C ILE A 589 15.49 -8.99 10.19
N THR A 590 14.85 -8.48 9.14
CA THR A 590 15.45 -7.47 8.26
C THR A 590 15.21 -6.03 8.70
N GLU A 591 14.25 -5.80 9.59
CA GLU A 591 13.87 -4.49 10.09
C GLU A 591 13.80 -4.52 11.61
N ASP A 592 14.21 -3.44 12.26
CA ASP A 592 14.16 -3.27 13.70
C ASP A 592 12.78 -2.76 14.13
N VAL A 593 11.78 -3.62 13.93
CA VAL A 593 10.36 -3.35 14.17
C VAL A 593 9.69 -4.59 14.73
N PHE A 594 8.74 -4.40 15.64
CA PHE A 594 7.77 -5.43 16.00
C PHE A 594 6.38 -4.82 16.12
N ALA A 595 5.36 -5.64 15.94
CA ALA A 595 3.97 -5.21 16.01
C ALA A 595 3.13 -6.24 16.76
N ILE A 596 2.11 -5.77 17.48
CA ILE A 596 1.24 -6.60 18.32
C ILE A 596 -0.20 -6.47 17.81
N SER A 597 -0.84 -7.62 17.56
CA SER A 597 -2.21 -7.71 17.09
C SER A 597 -3.05 -8.64 17.96
N PHE A 598 -4.32 -8.28 18.15
CA PHE A 598 -5.34 -9.16 18.73
C PHE A 598 -6.34 -9.60 17.67
N GLN A 599 -6.77 -10.85 17.77
CA GLN A 599 -7.70 -11.54 16.87
C GLN A 599 -9.04 -11.85 17.55
N SER A 600 -9.14 -11.75 18.89
CA SER A 600 -10.40 -11.85 19.63
C SER A 600 -10.31 -11.06 20.94
N ILE A 601 -11.44 -10.51 21.38
CA ILE A 601 -11.62 -9.79 22.66
C ILE A 601 -12.49 -10.62 23.63
N ALA A 602 -13.18 -11.65 23.13
CA ALA A 602 -14.02 -12.54 23.94
C ALA A 602 -13.16 -13.70 24.45
N GLY A 603 -12.78 -13.66 25.73
CA GLY A 603 -11.88 -14.60 26.38
C GLY A 603 -12.27 -16.07 26.26
N SER A 604 -11.74 -16.74 25.24
CA SER A 604 -11.49 -18.17 25.23
C SER A 604 -10.01 -18.41 25.46
N ASP A 605 -9.67 -19.50 26.15
CA ASP A 605 -8.31 -19.96 26.48
C ASP A 605 -7.47 -20.37 25.23
N GLU A 606 -7.66 -19.69 24.09
CA GLU A 606 -6.98 -19.91 22.82
C GLU A 606 -6.15 -18.68 22.45
N VAL A 607 -5.06 -18.90 21.71
CA VAL A 607 -4.20 -17.87 21.11
C VAL A 607 -5.05 -16.73 20.58
N SER A 608 -4.95 -15.57 21.22
CA SER A 608 -5.85 -14.43 21.02
C SER A 608 -5.25 -13.35 20.13
N GLY A 609 -4.03 -13.56 19.64
CA GLY A 609 -3.26 -12.58 18.89
C GLY A 609 -1.92 -13.11 18.42
N ASP A 610 -1.08 -12.22 17.92
CA ASP A 610 0.32 -12.49 17.58
C ASP A 610 1.20 -11.26 17.75
N ILE A 611 2.47 -11.50 18.07
CA ILE A 611 3.55 -10.51 17.94
C ILE A 611 4.33 -10.86 16.67
N THR A 612 4.43 -9.91 15.75
CA THR A 612 5.18 -10.06 14.51
C THR A 612 6.43 -9.18 14.57
N PHE A 613 7.61 -9.80 14.53
CA PHE A 613 8.91 -9.13 14.45
C PHE A 613 9.37 -9.05 13.00
N GLY A 614 10.02 -7.95 12.62
CA GLY A 614 10.66 -7.75 11.31
C GLY A 614 9.76 -7.19 10.22
N GLU A 615 8.43 -7.16 10.45
CA GLU A 615 7.49 -6.57 9.51
C GLU A 615 6.23 -6.02 10.18
N VAL A 616 5.44 -5.32 9.37
CA VAL A 616 4.10 -4.83 9.72
C VAL A 616 3.11 -5.57 8.82
N ASP A 617 2.17 -6.30 9.42
CA ASP A 617 1.22 -7.14 8.69
C ASP A 617 -0.04 -6.34 8.30
N PRO A 618 -0.24 -6.02 7.01
CA PRO A 618 -1.39 -5.23 6.54
C PRO A 618 -2.73 -5.95 6.67
N THR A 619 -2.73 -7.26 6.97
CA THR A 619 -3.96 -8.02 7.18
C THR A 619 -4.54 -7.85 8.59
N LYS A 620 -3.78 -7.26 9.52
CA LYS A 620 -4.11 -7.18 10.95
C LYS A 620 -4.74 -5.85 11.38
N PHE A 621 -4.76 -4.85 10.51
CA PHE A 621 -5.33 -3.54 10.81
C PHE A 621 -6.26 -3.05 9.70
N THR A 622 -7.07 -2.07 10.04
CA THR A 622 -7.98 -1.34 9.16
C THR A 622 -7.59 0.13 9.17
N GLY A 623 -7.81 0.83 8.05
CA GLY A 623 -7.44 2.24 7.93
C GLY A 623 -5.93 2.44 7.83
N ASP A 624 -5.48 3.64 8.21
CA ASP A 624 -4.08 4.04 8.19
C ASP A 624 -3.39 3.74 9.52
N ILE A 625 -2.07 3.51 9.46
CA ILE A 625 -1.21 3.50 10.65
C ILE A 625 -0.75 4.92 10.94
N TYR A 626 -1.08 5.41 12.12
CA TYR A 626 -0.55 6.67 12.63
C TYR A 626 0.81 6.43 13.25
N CYS A 627 1.89 6.77 12.52
CA CYS A 627 3.26 6.73 13.04
C CYS A 627 3.54 7.98 13.87
N ILE A 628 3.65 7.79 15.18
CA ILE A 628 3.85 8.84 16.18
C ILE A 628 5.32 8.78 16.63
N PRO A 629 6.10 9.86 16.52
CA PRO A 629 7.46 9.89 17.04
C PRO A 629 7.48 9.63 18.54
N VAL A 630 8.49 8.88 19.00
CA VAL A 630 8.72 8.77 20.45
C VAL A 630 8.99 10.17 21.00
N THR A 631 8.32 10.52 22.10
CA THR A 631 8.41 11.85 22.69
C THR A 631 9.81 12.18 23.20
N ASP A 632 10.19 13.46 23.12
CA ASP A 632 11.41 13.99 23.76
C ASP A 632 11.22 14.34 25.25
N THR A 633 10.03 14.09 25.81
CA THR A 633 9.65 14.53 27.16
C THR A 633 9.96 13.43 28.16
N SER A 634 10.90 13.68 29.05
CA SER A 634 11.28 12.75 30.12
C SER A 634 10.28 12.81 31.30
N PRO A 635 9.97 11.68 31.97
CA PRO A 635 10.56 10.35 31.75
C PRO A 635 9.90 9.50 30.66
N ALA A 636 8.78 9.92 30.04
CA ALA A 636 8.11 9.12 29.01
C ALA A 636 9.03 8.83 27.80
N SER A 637 9.97 9.72 27.48
CA SER A 637 10.98 9.54 26.44
C SER A 637 11.86 8.32 26.63
N ASP A 638 12.01 7.81 27.85
CA ASP A 638 12.83 6.63 28.13
C ASP A 638 12.12 5.33 27.69
N TYR A 639 10.81 5.38 27.49
CA TYR A 639 9.96 4.26 27.07
C TYR A 639 9.51 4.40 25.61
N TRP A 640 8.53 3.59 25.19
CA TRP A 640 7.71 3.85 24.00
C TRP A 640 6.70 4.97 24.27
N GLY A 641 7.24 6.16 24.55
CA GLY A 641 6.47 7.32 24.93
C GLY A 641 5.94 8.10 23.75
N ILE A 642 4.71 8.62 23.81
CA ILE A 642 4.09 9.44 22.77
C ILE A 642 3.53 10.74 23.35
N ASN A 643 3.41 11.76 22.51
CA ASN A 643 2.67 12.98 22.84
C ASN A 643 1.22 12.85 22.37
N ALA A 644 0.27 12.99 23.29
CA ALA A 644 -1.15 12.95 22.97
C ALA A 644 -2.00 13.87 23.84
N ALA A 645 -3.15 14.30 23.30
CA ALA A 645 -4.24 14.95 24.03
C ALA A 645 -5.44 14.00 24.14
N PHE A 646 -6.22 14.14 25.20
CA PHE A 646 -7.41 13.33 25.46
C PHE A 646 -8.65 14.21 25.56
N SER A 647 -9.71 13.86 24.83
CA SER A 647 -11.02 14.49 24.94
C SER A 647 -12.14 13.47 25.09
N TYR A 648 -13.20 13.86 25.77
CA TYR A 648 -14.42 13.07 25.97
C TYR A 648 -15.62 13.90 25.56
N GLY A 649 -16.22 13.54 24.42
CA GLY A 649 -17.09 14.46 23.67
C GLY A 649 -16.34 15.78 23.39
N ASP A 650 -16.99 16.91 23.68
CA ASP A 650 -16.41 18.25 23.51
C ASP A 650 -15.47 18.68 24.67
N THR A 651 -15.34 17.85 25.72
CA THR A 651 -14.53 18.21 26.88
C THR A 651 -13.10 17.72 26.72
N VAL A 652 -12.13 18.63 26.75
CA VAL A 652 -10.71 18.28 26.86
C VAL A 652 -10.40 17.80 28.28
N LEU A 653 -9.96 16.55 28.41
CA LEU A 653 -9.55 15.95 29.68
C LEU A 653 -8.08 16.26 30.00
N LEU A 654 -7.22 16.05 29.00
CA LEU A 654 -5.80 16.38 29.06
C LEU A 654 -5.43 17.10 27.77
N ALA A 655 -4.80 18.27 27.90
CA ALA A 655 -4.12 18.90 26.78
C ALA A 655 -2.93 18.02 26.32
N GLN A 656 -2.32 18.37 25.20
CA GLN A 656 -1.19 17.62 24.65
C GLN A 656 -0.10 17.45 25.72
N THR A 657 0.16 16.20 26.10
CA THR A 657 1.14 15.82 27.11
C THR A 657 1.81 14.50 26.72
N ALA A 658 2.80 14.07 27.49
CA ALA A 658 3.58 12.86 27.26
C ALA A 658 3.11 11.71 28.16
N GLY A 659 3.07 10.51 27.59
CA GLY A 659 2.74 9.26 28.27
C GLY A 659 3.27 8.07 27.48
N ILE A 660 2.98 6.85 27.90
CA ILE A 660 3.56 5.63 27.30
C ILE A 660 2.52 4.66 26.78
N ILE A 661 2.93 3.80 25.85
CA ILE A 661 2.20 2.60 25.46
C ILE A 661 2.79 1.40 26.17
N ASP A 662 1.97 0.71 26.96
CA ASP A 662 2.44 -0.37 27.81
C ASP A 662 1.48 -1.58 27.82
N TYR A 663 2.00 -2.73 27.43
CA TYR A 663 1.30 -4.01 27.47
C TYR A 663 1.32 -4.69 28.85
N ALA A 664 2.20 -4.28 29.77
CA ALA A 664 2.23 -4.78 31.14
C ALA A 664 1.28 -4.03 32.08
N THR A 665 0.92 -2.79 31.76
CA THR A 665 -0.11 -2.04 32.49
C THR A 665 -1.51 -2.43 32.00
N THR A 666 -2.38 -2.91 32.89
CA THR A 666 -3.74 -3.37 32.51
C THR A 666 -4.67 -2.25 32.01
N ALA A 667 -4.74 -1.14 32.76
CA ALA A 667 -5.74 -0.09 32.58
C ALA A 667 -5.21 1.11 31.77
N LEU A 668 -6.11 1.93 31.22
CA LEU A 668 -5.77 3.27 30.78
C LEU A 668 -5.58 4.16 32.01
N THR A 669 -4.37 4.60 32.28
CA THR A 669 -4.11 5.56 33.37
C THR A 669 -4.12 6.98 32.82
N LEU A 670 -4.77 7.90 33.51
CA LEU A 670 -4.75 9.33 33.20
C LEU A 670 -4.27 10.10 34.43
N ALA A 671 -3.50 11.18 34.22
CA ALA A 671 -3.13 12.10 35.27
C ALA A 671 -4.35 12.54 36.08
N THR A 672 -4.18 12.75 37.39
CA THR A 672 -5.26 12.91 38.38
C THR A 672 -6.29 13.96 37.97
N ASN A 673 -5.87 15.07 37.37
CA ASN A 673 -6.77 16.11 36.85
C ASN A 673 -7.60 15.63 35.65
N GLY A 674 -7.00 14.90 34.70
CA GLY A 674 -7.71 14.30 33.57
C GLY A 674 -8.64 13.17 34.00
N PHE A 675 -8.19 12.31 34.92
CA PHE A 675 -9.02 11.27 35.54
C PHE A 675 -10.23 11.85 36.28
N THR A 676 -10.02 12.91 37.08
CA THR A 676 -11.10 13.60 37.79
C THR A 676 -12.12 14.20 36.81
N ALA A 677 -11.64 14.82 35.73
CA ALA A 677 -12.52 15.36 34.69
C ALA A 677 -13.33 14.23 34.01
N PHE A 678 -12.69 13.10 33.69
CA PHE A 678 -13.36 11.94 33.09
C PHE A 678 -14.44 11.37 34.02
N LYS A 679 -14.12 11.18 35.30
CA LYS A 679 -15.07 10.74 36.33
C LYS A 679 -16.26 11.69 36.46
N GLN A 680 -16.02 12.99 36.40
CA GLN A 680 -17.08 14.00 36.46
C GLN A 680 -18.00 13.95 35.23
N GLN A 681 -17.44 13.78 34.02
CA GLN A 681 -18.22 13.71 32.78
C GLN A 681 -19.05 12.43 32.66
N THR A 682 -18.53 11.30 33.14
CA THR A 682 -19.23 10.01 33.13
C THR A 682 -20.23 9.87 34.29
N GLY A 683 -20.06 10.64 35.36
CA GLY A 683 -20.82 10.46 36.61
C GLY A 683 -20.46 9.17 37.35
N ALA A 684 -19.32 8.55 37.02
CA ALA A 684 -18.91 7.26 37.57
C ALA A 684 -18.57 7.33 39.07
N ALA A 685 -18.89 6.26 39.79
CA ALA A 685 -18.60 6.11 41.21
C ALA A 685 -17.40 5.17 41.43
N GLU A 686 -16.58 5.42 42.44
CA GLU A 686 -15.49 4.49 42.81
C GLU A 686 -16.05 3.28 43.55
N ASP A 687 -15.60 2.10 43.14
CA ASP A 687 -15.84 0.86 43.87
C ASP A 687 -14.62 0.50 44.72
N THR A 688 -14.83 0.37 46.03
CA THR A 688 -13.73 0.15 46.98
C THR A 688 -13.17 -1.26 46.96
N VAL A 689 -13.88 -2.22 46.33
CA VAL A 689 -13.44 -3.62 46.26
C VAL A 689 -12.47 -3.80 45.10
N THR A 690 -12.88 -3.38 43.91
CA THR A 690 -12.10 -3.50 42.67
C THR A 690 -11.06 -2.37 42.53
N GLY A 691 -11.30 -1.22 43.15
CA GLY A 691 -10.51 0.00 42.93
C GLY A 691 -10.79 0.67 41.57
N LEU A 692 -11.78 0.19 40.82
CA LEU A 692 -12.18 0.73 39.53
C LEU A 692 -13.39 1.68 39.66
N LEU A 693 -13.63 2.45 38.60
CA LEU A 693 -14.86 3.22 38.46
C LEU A 693 -16.02 2.32 38.04
N THR A 694 -17.23 2.65 38.46
CA THR A 694 -18.48 1.97 38.12
C THR A 694 -19.49 2.96 37.55
N VAL A 695 -20.28 2.50 36.58
CA VAL A 695 -21.38 3.26 35.97
C VAL A 695 -22.66 2.46 35.96
N THR A 696 -23.81 3.13 35.99
CA THR A 696 -25.12 2.49 35.77
C THR A 696 -25.36 2.20 34.29
N ASP A 697 -26.36 1.39 33.96
CA ASP A 697 -26.74 1.12 32.56
C ASP A 697 -27.14 2.41 31.82
N GLU A 698 -27.83 3.35 32.49
CA GLU A 698 -28.18 4.64 31.90
C GLU A 698 -26.95 5.51 31.64
N GLN A 699 -25.99 5.51 32.57
CA GLN A 699 -24.73 6.23 32.41
C GLN A 699 -23.91 5.64 31.27
N TYR A 700 -23.80 4.31 31.20
CA TYR A 700 -23.12 3.61 30.10
C TYR A 700 -23.76 3.90 28.74
N ALA A 701 -25.10 3.89 28.66
CA ALA A 701 -25.81 4.21 27.43
C ALA A 701 -25.59 5.67 26.97
N ALA A 702 -25.29 6.58 27.88
CA ALA A 702 -24.97 7.98 27.59
C ALA A 702 -23.47 8.23 27.31
N MET A 703 -22.60 7.22 27.53
CA MET A 703 -21.17 7.41 27.38
C MET A 703 -20.79 7.77 25.94
N GLN A 704 -19.88 8.73 25.81
CA GLN A 704 -19.25 9.12 24.55
C GLN A 704 -17.91 8.40 24.34
N PRO A 705 -17.40 8.32 23.11
CA PRO A 705 -16.04 7.84 22.85
C PRO A 705 -15.00 8.75 23.51
N LEU A 706 -13.92 8.14 23.99
CA LEU A 706 -12.72 8.86 24.43
C LEU A 706 -11.78 9.02 23.22
N VAL A 707 -11.44 10.25 22.86
CA VAL A 707 -10.63 10.54 21.68
C VAL A 707 -9.19 10.82 22.10
N LEU A 708 -8.26 10.06 21.52
CA LEU A 708 -6.82 10.25 21.60
C LEU A 708 -6.34 11.03 20.38
N GLN A 709 -5.69 12.16 20.58
CA GLN A 709 -5.23 13.06 19.51
C GLN A 709 -3.70 13.17 19.56
N PHE A 710 -3.03 12.97 18.44
CA PHE A 710 -1.56 13.06 18.31
C PHE A 710 -1.18 13.90 17.08
N SER A 711 0.10 14.23 16.92
CA SER A 711 0.60 15.06 15.82
C SER A 711 0.49 14.33 14.47
N GLY A 712 -0.69 14.35 13.87
CA GLY A 712 -0.96 13.69 12.58
C GLY A 712 -2.35 13.07 12.45
N GLY A 713 -3.11 12.93 13.55
CA GLY A 713 -4.45 12.36 13.51
C GLY A 713 -5.06 12.12 14.88
N SER A 714 -6.15 11.38 14.89
CA SER A 714 -6.86 11.00 16.11
C SER A 714 -7.42 9.60 16.00
N ILE A 715 -7.48 8.90 17.13
CA ILE A 715 -8.16 7.61 17.28
C ILE A 715 -9.23 7.75 18.36
N SER A 716 -10.38 7.13 18.13
CA SER A 716 -11.47 7.08 19.10
C SER A 716 -11.51 5.72 19.78
N ILE A 717 -11.66 5.73 21.10
CA ILE A 717 -11.87 4.54 21.93
C ILE A 717 -13.37 4.51 22.27
N PRO A 718 -14.15 3.54 21.75
CA PRO A 718 -15.58 3.48 22.00
C PRO A 718 -15.88 3.16 23.47
N PRO A 719 -17.07 3.50 24.00
CA PRO A 719 -17.45 3.19 25.38
C PRO A 719 -17.20 1.73 25.78
N ASN A 720 -17.49 0.76 24.90
CA ASN A 720 -17.24 -0.67 25.19
C ASN A 720 -15.74 -0.99 25.33
N GLY A 721 -14.85 -0.23 24.68
CA GLY A 721 -13.40 -0.33 24.86
C GLY A 721 -12.89 0.26 26.17
N LEU A 722 -13.74 1.01 26.90
CA LEU A 722 -13.42 1.63 28.19
C LEU A 722 -13.98 0.83 29.38
N ILE A 723 -14.63 -0.31 29.15
CA ILE A 723 -15.17 -1.15 30.21
C ILE A 723 -14.43 -2.49 30.33
N TRP A 724 -14.42 -3.02 31.55
CA TRP A 724 -14.00 -4.38 31.84
C TRP A 724 -15.01 -5.39 31.25
N PRO A 725 -14.57 -6.54 30.73
CA PRO A 725 -15.49 -7.59 30.28
C PRO A 725 -16.40 -8.04 31.41
N ARG A 726 -17.70 -7.77 31.30
CA ARG A 726 -18.68 -7.97 32.39
C ARG A 726 -18.80 -9.43 32.82
N SER A 727 -18.62 -10.36 31.88
CA SER A 727 -18.59 -11.80 32.12
C SER A 727 -17.40 -12.24 32.99
N LYS A 728 -16.40 -11.37 33.16
CA LYS A 728 -15.16 -11.60 33.91
C LYS A 728 -15.07 -10.72 35.17
N ASN A 729 -16.16 -10.11 35.62
CA ASN A 729 -16.14 -9.27 36.82
C ASN A 729 -15.62 -9.98 38.07
N SER A 730 -15.87 -11.29 38.19
CA SER A 730 -15.40 -12.07 39.34
C SER A 730 -13.87 -12.11 39.46
N GLU A 731 -13.13 -11.96 38.35
CA GLU A 731 -11.66 -12.02 38.33
C GLU A 731 -11.02 -10.79 38.98
N ILE A 732 -11.70 -9.64 38.94
CA ILE A 732 -11.28 -8.41 39.63
C ILE A 732 -11.90 -8.27 41.02
N GLY A 733 -12.62 -9.29 41.50
CA GLY A 733 -13.40 -9.23 42.74
C GLY A 733 -14.69 -8.40 42.63
N GLY A 734 -15.11 -8.08 41.40
CA GLY A 734 -16.31 -7.32 41.11
C GLY A 734 -17.59 -8.15 41.14
N VAL A 735 -18.72 -7.46 41.13
CA VAL A 735 -20.07 -8.03 41.16
C VAL A 735 -20.54 -8.31 39.73
N GLU A 736 -21.14 -9.48 39.50
CA GLU A 736 -21.69 -9.88 38.20
C GLU A 736 -22.70 -8.84 37.69
N GLY A 737 -22.60 -8.50 36.40
CA GLY A 737 -23.48 -7.53 35.74
C GLY A 737 -23.16 -6.05 36.01
N THR A 738 -22.26 -5.74 36.94
CA THR A 738 -21.81 -4.35 37.16
C THR A 738 -20.88 -3.89 36.03
N ILE A 739 -20.98 -2.62 35.62
CA ILE A 739 -20.14 -2.05 34.57
C ILE A 739 -18.94 -1.36 35.22
N TYR A 740 -17.77 -1.99 35.14
CA TYR A 740 -16.51 -1.42 35.62
C TYR A 740 -15.75 -0.75 34.49
N LEU A 741 -15.21 0.46 34.70
CA LEU A 741 -14.39 1.16 33.72
C LEU A 741 -12.91 0.80 33.90
N VAL A 742 -12.19 0.61 32.79
CA VAL A 742 -10.73 0.34 32.77
C VAL A 742 -9.90 1.62 32.69
N VAL A 743 -10.44 2.73 33.21
CA VAL A 743 -9.76 4.02 33.30
C VAL A 743 -9.44 4.29 34.78
N THR A 744 -8.17 4.53 35.10
CA THR A 744 -7.69 4.70 36.48
C THR A 744 -6.86 5.98 36.65
N ASP A 745 -6.71 6.41 37.90
CA ASP A 745 -5.85 7.53 38.25
C ASP A 745 -4.38 7.11 38.18
N HIS A 746 -3.59 7.87 37.43
CA HIS A 746 -2.14 7.70 37.34
C HIS A 746 -1.43 8.03 38.68
N GLY A 747 -2.08 8.78 39.58
CA GLY A 747 -1.58 9.11 40.90
C GLY A 747 -0.70 10.37 40.95
N SER A 748 -0.59 11.09 39.84
CA SER A 748 0.06 12.39 39.74
C SER A 748 -0.71 13.34 38.83
N SER A 749 -0.63 14.65 39.08
CA SER A 749 -1.24 15.67 38.21
C SER A 749 -0.42 15.88 36.95
N SER A 750 -1.06 16.27 35.85
CA SER A 750 -0.40 16.44 34.55
C SER A 750 0.73 17.46 34.60
N GLY A 751 1.72 17.29 33.73
CA GLY A 751 2.93 18.11 33.62
C GLY A 751 4.16 17.48 34.28
N GLN A 752 4.11 16.19 34.64
CA GLN A 752 5.28 15.46 35.15
C GLN A 752 6.14 14.86 34.04
N GLY A 753 5.68 14.96 32.78
CA GLY A 753 6.36 14.36 31.63
C GLY A 753 6.08 12.86 31.45
N PHE A 754 5.25 12.29 32.33
CA PHE A 754 4.64 10.98 32.20
C PHE A 754 3.27 11.07 32.89
N ASP A 755 2.25 11.33 32.07
CA ASP A 755 0.93 11.75 32.54
C ASP A 755 -0.18 10.75 32.16
N PHE A 756 0.12 9.73 31.35
CA PHE A 756 -0.82 8.68 31.01
C PHE A 756 -0.10 7.41 30.57
N THR A 757 -0.79 6.28 30.71
CA THR A 757 -0.38 4.99 30.15
C THR A 757 -1.54 4.40 29.37
N ILE A 758 -1.37 4.16 28.07
CA ILE A 758 -2.34 3.38 27.30
C ILE A 758 -2.04 1.91 27.56
N GLY A 759 -2.85 1.31 28.43
CA GLY A 759 -2.67 -0.05 28.89
C GLY A 759 -3.32 -1.13 28.02
N TYR A 760 -2.94 -2.37 28.33
CA TYR A 760 -3.40 -3.62 27.73
C TYR A 760 -4.85 -3.60 27.25
N ARG A 761 -5.82 -3.32 28.14
CA ARG A 761 -7.26 -3.40 27.83
C ARG A 761 -7.71 -2.49 26.69
N VAL A 762 -7.10 -1.31 26.58
CA VAL A 762 -7.37 -0.40 25.45
C VAL A 762 -6.61 -0.85 24.21
N LEU A 763 -5.37 -1.33 24.38
CA LEU A 763 -4.53 -1.80 23.27
C LEU A 763 -5.09 -3.03 22.55
N GLN A 764 -5.93 -3.85 23.20
CA GLN A 764 -6.66 -4.96 22.55
C GLN A 764 -7.52 -4.50 21.36
N ARG A 765 -7.89 -3.21 21.31
CA ARG A 765 -8.72 -2.62 20.24
C ARG A 765 -7.91 -2.19 19.02
N PHE A 766 -6.60 -2.05 19.15
CA PHE A 766 -5.74 -1.42 18.17
C PHE A 766 -4.58 -2.33 17.76
N TYR A 767 -4.13 -2.14 16.54
CA TYR A 767 -2.88 -2.71 16.08
C TYR A 767 -1.75 -1.73 16.41
N THR A 768 -0.75 -2.19 17.15
CA THR A 768 0.38 -1.35 17.57
C THR A 768 1.67 -1.79 16.90
N VAL A 769 2.48 -0.82 16.52
CA VAL A 769 3.79 -1.03 15.88
C VAL A 769 4.84 -0.29 16.69
N PHE A 770 5.93 -0.95 17.02
CA PHE A 770 7.07 -0.39 17.73
C PHE A 770 8.27 -0.45 16.81
N ASN A 771 8.75 0.70 16.36
CA ASN A 771 9.82 0.79 15.38
C ASN A 771 11.05 1.43 16.02
N ALA A 772 11.99 0.60 16.46
CA ALA A 772 13.25 1.03 17.05
C ALA A 772 14.16 1.70 16.01
N GLY A 773 14.14 1.22 14.76
CA GLY A 773 14.95 1.77 13.67
C GLY A 773 14.65 3.23 13.32
N THR A 774 13.40 3.68 13.51
CA THR A 774 12.96 5.07 13.28
C THR A 774 12.57 5.81 14.56
N ASN A 775 12.59 5.13 15.71
CA ASN A 775 12.15 5.65 17.01
C ASN A 775 10.71 6.20 16.97
N GLN A 776 9.79 5.37 16.46
CA GLN A 776 8.37 5.70 16.29
C GLN A 776 7.46 4.59 16.83
N VAL A 777 6.25 4.97 17.22
CA VAL A 777 5.17 4.09 17.62
C VAL A 777 4.00 4.26 16.65
N GLY A 778 3.60 3.19 15.98
CA GLY A 778 2.44 3.14 15.10
C GLY A 778 1.19 2.68 15.84
N ILE A 779 0.05 3.32 15.58
CA ILE A 779 -1.27 2.86 16.08
C ILE A 779 -2.25 2.85 14.90
N ALA A 780 -3.01 1.76 14.75
CA ALA A 780 -4.05 1.64 13.74
C ALA A 780 -5.32 0.97 14.30
N THR A 781 -6.46 1.26 13.67
CA THR A 781 -7.71 0.56 13.96
C THR A 781 -7.67 -0.90 13.51
N THR A 782 -8.55 -1.74 14.03
CA THR A 782 -8.68 -3.15 13.68
C THR A 782 -10.15 -3.47 13.38
N SER A 783 -10.44 -4.69 12.93
CA SER A 783 -11.82 -5.18 12.86
C SER A 783 -12.51 -5.27 14.23
N PHE A 784 -11.75 -5.16 15.33
CA PHE A 784 -12.26 -5.28 16.70
C PHE A 784 -12.32 -3.95 17.47
N THR A 785 -11.91 -2.84 16.84
CA THR A 785 -11.94 -1.51 17.47
C THR A 785 -13.33 -1.20 18.03
N ASP A 786 -14.39 -1.41 17.24
CA ASP A 786 -15.78 -1.12 17.62
C ASP A 786 -16.56 -2.33 18.19
N SER A 787 -15.86 -3.41 18.53
CA SER A 787 -16.49 -4.62 19.09
C SER A 787 -17.29 -4.32 20.36
N GLN A 788 -18.40 -5.02 20.56
CA GLN A 788 -19.28 -4.89 21.74
C GLN A 788 -19.15 -6.07 22.71
N ALA A 789 -18.00 -6.74 22.70
CA ALA A 789 -17.78 -8.00 23.44
C ALA A 789 -17.67 -7.84 24.96
N ASN A 790 -17.35 -6.65 25.47
CA ASN A 790 -17.14 -6.40 26.91
C ASN A 790 -18.44 -6.24 27.69
#